data_AF-A0A5N4CJV4-F1
#
_entry.id   AF-A0A5N4CJV4-F1
#
_cell.length_a   1.000
_cell.length_b   1.000
_cell.length_c   1.000
_cell.angle_alpha   90.00
_cell.angle_beta   90.00
_cell.angle_gamma   90.00
#
_symmetry.space_group_name_H-M   'P 1'
#
loop_
_entity.id
_entity.type
_entity.pdbx_description
1 polymer ?
#
loop_
_entity_poly.entity_id
_entity_poly.type
_entity_poly.pdbx_seq_one_letter_code
_entity_poly.pdbx_strand_id
1 'polypeptide(L)'
;MGQSGRSRHQKRARAQAHLRNLEAYAAQPHSFVFARGRAGRSVQQLSLDLRRVMEPLTASRLQKLMRLPGGPTLTFRIDKYTLVRDVVSSLRRHRMHEQQFAHPPLLVLNSFGPHGMHVKLMATMFQNLFPSINVHKVNLNTIKRCLLISYKPESQELDFRHYSIKVVPVGASRGMKKLLQEKFPNMSRLQDISELLATGAGLSESEAEPDGEHNITELPQAVAGRGNMRAQQSAVRLTEIGPRMTLQLIKIQEGIGAGNVLFHSFVHKTEEELQAILVAKEEKLQLKAQRQDQQAQNVQRKREQREAHKKKSLAGMKRARAEADGDSDAEDPGAPPEAEGANQREEEEDEAEYFRQAVGEEPDEGASRCPANFSAAADRILSGFQEGFLWPILVVTFLVALAGNSLALYRFYTREQRPWHPAVIFSAQLAVSDLLYALTLPPLAAYYYPPKHWRYGEAACRLERFLFTCNLLGSIIFITCISLNRYLGVVHPFFTHSQLRPKHAWAVSAVGWALAVLLAAPTLSFSHLKRPPQEGHCTTARPEACIKCLGTADDNWIEAYRAYSLVLVALGGGLPLLLSLVAYGALGRAVWRSHSMTAANKLQVMVLVSSGVAVYASSYMPYYVTRVLNVYAQLRWKALCPGFASVPQAEKALDLRTYVAHQVARGLVPLAICIHPLLYMAVAPSLGCCQPCLGCRQGQTPENTECSGQVLPLNVTAASKASGPQSPELSP
;
A
#
# COMPACT_ATOMS: atom_id res chain seq x y z
N MET A 1 18.50 41.59 -25.86
CA MET A 1 18.87 40.67 -26.96
C MET A 1 17.80 39.59 -27.08
N GLY A 2 16.88 39.74 -28.05
CA GLY A 2 15.79 38.79 -28.28
C GLY A 2 16.31 37.49 -28.88
N GLN A 3 16.00 36.36 -28.25
CA GLN A 3 16.28 35.04 -28.83
C GLN A 3 15.39 34.85 -30.07
N SER A 4 16.01 34.87 -31.25
CA SER A 4 15.36 34.54 -32.52
C SER A 4 14.61 33.21 -32.42
N GLY A 5 13.29 33.25 -32.62
CA GLY A 5 12.42 32.10 -32.63
C GLY A 5 12.82 31.15 -33.76
N ARG A 6 13.23 29.92 -33.39
CA ARG A 6 13.68 28.89 -34.33
C ARG A 6 12.64 28.58 -35.42
N SER A 7 13.11 28.41 -36.66
CA SER A 7 12.25 28.23 -37.84
C SER A 7 11.46 26.92 -37.82
N ARG A 8 10.30 26.91 -38.51
CA ARG A 8 9.43 25.72 -38.65
C ARG A 8 10.16 24.51 -39.24
N HIS A 9 11.14 24.75 -40.12
CA HIS A 9 11.97 23.71 -40.72
C HIS A 9 12.90 23.05 -39.70
N GLN A 10 13.55 23.83 -38.83
CA GLN A 10 14.39 23.30 -37.74
C GLN A 10 13.57 22.46 -36.74
N LYS A 11 12.33 22.85 -36.45
CA LYS A 11 11.42 22.07 -35.59
C LYS A 11 11.06 20.72 -36.23
N ARG A 12 10.75 20.69 -37.53
CA ARG A 12 10.41 19.46 -38.27
C ARG A 12 11.59 18.51 -38.41
N ALA A 13 12.78 19.02 -38.73
CA ALA A 13 14.01 18.23 -38.80
C ALA A 13 14.35 17.59 -37.44
N ARG A 14 14.18 18.32 -36.33
CA ARG A 14 14.39 17.78 -34.98
C ARG A 14 13.36 16.72 -34.61
N ALA A 15 12.09 16.91 -34.98
CA ALA A 15 11.06 15.90 -34.75
C ALA A 15 11.34 14.61 -35.52
N GLN A 16 11.78 14.71 -36.78
CA GLN A 16 12.20 13.56 -37.58
C GLN A 16 13.45 12.87 -37.02
N ALA A 17 14.45 13.64 -36.57
CA ALA A 17 15.62 13.09 -35.90
C ALA A 17 15.24 12.37 -34.59
N HIS A 18 14.27 12.92 -33.84
CA HIS A 18 13.78 12.28 -32.63
C HIS A 18 13.05 10.97 -32.93
N LEU A 19 12.21 10.93 -33.97
CA LEU A 19 11.53 9.71 -34.41
C LEU A 19 12.52 8.62 -34.81
N ARG A 20 13.53 8.97 -35.63
CA ARG A 20 14.61 8.04 -36.02
C ARG A 20 15.39 7.52 -34.81
N ASN A 21 15.63 8.36 -33.82
CA ASN A 21 16.28 7.93 -32.57
C ASN A 21 15.40 6.98 -31.74
N LEU A 22 14.08 7.18 -31.74
CA LEU A 22 13.13 6.28 -31.07
C LEU A 22 13.04 4.93 -31.78
N GLU A 23 13.01 4.91 -33.11
CA GLU A 23 13.05 3.69 -33.93
C GLU A 23 14.36 2.92 -33.71
N ALA A 24 15.50 3.63 -33.72
CA ALA A 24 16.81 3.04 -33.44
C ALA A 24 16.90 2.48 -32.00
N TYR A 25 16.26 3.13 -31.03
CA TYR A 25 16.18 2.64 -29.64
C TYR A 25 15.28 1.41 -29.50
N ALA A 26 14.15 1.38 -30.23
CA ALA A 26 13.22 0.25 -30.22
C ALA A 26 13.82 -1.01 -30.88
N ALA A 27 14.71 -0.84 -31.85
CA ALA A 27 15.39 -1.94 -32.54
C ALA A 27 16.52 -2.60 -31.70
N GLN A 28 16.97 -1.97 -30.62
CA GLN A 28 18.03 -2.52 -29.76
C GLN A 28 17.48 -3.56 -28.77
N PRO A 29 18.26 -4.60 -28.42
CA PRO A 29 17.83 -5.58 -27.43
C PRO A 29 17.74 -4.92 -26.06
N HIS A 30 16.58 -5.06 -25.41
CA HIS A 30 16.32 -4.58 -24.06
C HIS A 30 16.41 -5.72 -23.06
N SER A 31 17.03 -5.48 -21.91
CA SER A 31 17.15 -6.45 -20.83
C SER A 31 16.38 -6.04 -19.57
N PHE A 32 16.12 -7.02 -18.72
CA PHE A 32 15.54 -6.81 -17.39
C PHE A 32 16.27 -7.70 -16.39
N VAL A 33 16.40 -7.21 -15.17
CA VAL A 33 17.00 -7.96 -14.07
C VAL A 33 16.05 -7.89 -12.88
N PHE A 34 15.66 -9.04 -12.35
CA PHE A 34 14.86 -9.12 -11.14
C PHE A 34 15.32 -10.30 -10.27
N ALA A 35 15.17 -10.15 -8.96
CA ALA A 35 15.32 -11.25 -8.02
C ALA A 35 13.98 -11.99 -7.88
N ARG A 36 14.00 -13.32 -7.92
CA ARG A 36 12.83 -14.19 -7.71
C ARG A 36 12.92 -14.84 -6.33
N GLY A 37 11.83 -14.81 -5.56
CA GLY A 37 11.77 -15.42 -4.21
C GLY A 37 12.27 -14.49 -3.09
N ARG A 38 12.56 -15.08 -1.92
CA ARG A 38 13.04 -14.37 -0.72
C ARG A 38 14.57 -14.21 -0.82
N ALA A 39 15.02 -13.15 -1.50
CA ALA A 39 16.44 -12.83 -1.61
C ALA A 39 16.89 -11.97 -0.41
N GLY A 40 18.02 -12.32 0.22
CA GLY A 40 18.64 -11.53 1.28
C GLY A 40 19.18 -10.18 0.76
N ARG A 41 19.54 -9.27 1.68
CA ARG A 41 19.98 -7.90 1.34
C ARG A 41 21.14 -7.87 0.33
N SER A 42 22.14 -8.74 0.48
CA SER A 42 23.28 -8.81 -0.42
C SER A 42 22.89 -9.21 -1.85
N VAL A 43 21.96 -10.16 -2.00
CA VAL A 43 21.47 -10.59 -3.32
C VAL A 43 20.58 -9.52 -3.96
N GLN A 44 19.82 -8.79 -3.16
CA GLN A 44 19.07 -7.63 -3.66
C GLN A 44 20.03 -6.54 -4.16
N GLN A 45 21.10 -6.25 -3.43
CA GLN A 45 22.13 -5.32 -3.88
C GLN A 45 22.82 -5.80 -5.15
N LEU A 46 23.19 -7.08 -5.22
CA LEU A 46 23.77 -7.68 -6.43
C LEU A 46 22.84 -7.54 -7.64
N SER A 47 21.52 -7.66 -7.45
CA SER A 47 20.55 -7.46 -8.53
C SER A 47 20.51 -6.00 -9.02
N LEU A 48 20.71 -5.03 -8.13
CA LEU A 48 20.82 -3.61 -8.49
C LEU A 48 22.14 -3.33 -9.20
N ASP A 49 23.23 -3.91 -8.72
CA ASP A 49 24.55 -3.82 -9.33
C ASP A 49 24.52 -4.38 -10.76
N LEU A 50 23.86 -5.53 -10.96
CA LEU A 50 23.70 -6.14 -12.29
C LEU A 50 22.79 -5.31 -13.21
N ARG A 51 21.73 -4.66 -12.68
CA ARG A 51 20.94 -3.69 -13.47
C ARG A 51 21.81 -2.55 -13.98
N ARG A 52 22.69 -2.03 -13.12
CA ARG A 52 23.58 -0.93 -13.46
C ARG A 52 24.59 -1.31 -14.55
N VAL A 53 25.08 -2.56 -14.56
CA VAL A 53 25.92 -3.06 -15.66
C VAL A 53 25.21 -2.94 -17.01
N MET A 54 23.92 -3.28 -17.05
CA MET A 54 23.11 -3.38 -18.26
C MET A 54 22.45 -2.06 -18.71
N GLU A 55 22.77 -0.92 -18.07
CA GLU A 55 22.31 0.41 -18.52
C GLU A 55 22.95 0.81 -19.87
N PRO A 56 22.26 1.59 -20.72
CA PRO A 56 20.94 2.19 -20.53
C PRO A 56 19.77 1.32 -21.02
N LEU A 57 20.03 0.18 -21.64
CA LEU A 57 19.03 -0.69 -22.30
C LEU A 57 18.33 -1.65 -21.32
N THR A 58 18.27 -1.25 -20.04
CA THR A 58 17.61 -2.03 -18.99
C THR A 58 16.53 -1.21 -18.32
N ALA A 59 15.38 -1.85 -18.10
CA ALA A 59 14.27 -1.20 -17.42
C ALA A 59 14.62 -0.89 -15.95
N SER A 60 14.76 0.40 -15.63
CA SER A 60 14.95 0.87 -14.25
C SER A 60 13.67 0.73 -13.40
N ARG A 61 12.49 0.74 -14.04
CA ARG A 61 11.17 0.53 -13.43
C ARG A 61 10.28 -0.31 -14.34
N LEU A 62 10.07 -1.58 -14.00
CA LEU A 62 9.10 -2.46 -14.67
C LEU A 62 7.67 -2.05 -14.30
N GLN A 63 6.96 -1.39 -15.23
CA GLN A 63 5.59 -0.91 -15.01
C GLN A 63 4.49 -1.74 -15.72
N LYS A 64 4.84 -2.68 -16.59
CA LYS A 64 3.88 -3.44 -17.43
C LYS A 64 4.04 -4.95 -17.30
N LEU A 65 2.94 -5.68 -17.47
CA LEU A 65 2.92 -7.12 -17.73
C LEU A 65 3.53 -7.34 -19.13
N MET A 66 4.59 -8.13 -19.24
CA MET A 66 5.32 -8.28 -20.51
C MET A 66 5.21 -9.72 -21.03
N ARG A 67 4.92 -9.83 -22.32
CA ARG A 67 5.00 -11.09 -23.07
C ARG A 67 6.42 -11.20 -23.60
N LEU A 68 7.21 -12.10 -23.03
CA LEU A 68 8.57 -12.36 -23.48
C LEU A 68 8.51 -13.29 -24.70
N PRO A 69 9.28 -13.02 -25.77
CA PRO A 69 9.39 -13.94 -26.89
C PRO A 69 9.94 -15.29 -26.41
N GLY A 70 9.46 -16.39 -27.00
CA GLY A 70 9.89 -17.74 -26.64
C GLY A 70 11.36 -17.96 -26.98
N GLY A 71 12.23 -17.84 -25.99
CA GLY A 71 13.65 -18.18 -26.09
C GLY A 71 14.05 -19.18 -25.00
N PRO A 72 15.23 -19.83 -25.11
CA PRO A 72 15.72 -20.70 -24.06
C PRO A 72 16.04 -19.92 -22.77
N THR A 73 16.06 -20.60 -21.63
CA THR A 73 16.47 -20.09 -20.34
C THR A 73 17.75 -20.79 -19.90
N LEU A 74 18.79 -20.01 -19.58
CA LEU A 74 20.02 -20.50 -18.95
C LEU A 74 19.90 -20.36 -17.43
N THR A 75 20.22 -21.43 -16.71
CA THR A 75 20.27 -21.45 -15.24
C THR A 75 21.71 -21.60 -14.79
N PHE A 76 22.20 -20.61 -14.05
CA PHE A 76 23.54 -20.61 -13.51
C PHE A 76 23.53 -20.75 -11.98
N ARG A 77 24.47 -21.51 -11.43
CA ARG A 77 24.87 -21.43 -10.03
C ARG A 77 25.82 -20.25 -9.86
N ILE A 78 25.68 -19.50 -8.78
CA ILE A 78 26.66 -18.49 -8.40
C ILE A 78 27.55 -19.14 -7.33
N ASP A 79 28.82 -19.39 -7.65
CA ASP A 79 29.76 -20.01 -6.71
C ASP A 79 30.42 -18.96 -5.82
N LYS A 80 30.81 -17.82 -6.40
CA LYS A 80 31.40 -16.67 -5.70
C LYS A 80 30.82 -15.38 -6.23
N TYR A 81 30.57 -14.42 -5.34
CA TYR A 81 30.17 -13.06 -5.74
C TYR A 81 30.75 -11.99 -4.81
N THR A 82 30.93 -10.78 -5.35
CA THR A 82 31.36 -9.60 -4.61
C THR A 82 30.55 -8.40 -5.10
N LEU A 83 30.06 -7.56 -4.18
CA LEU A 83 29.24 -6.39 -4.50
C LEU A 83 30.11 -5.26 -5.05
N VAL A 84 29.51 -4.37 -5.85
CA VAL A 84 30.22 -3.21 -6.43
C VAL A 84 30.85 -2.36 -5.33
N ARG A 85 30.13 -2.13 -4.23
CA ARG A 85 30.63 -1.31 -3.11
C ARG A 85 31.93 -1.88 -2.51
N ASP A 86 32.05 -3.21 -2.43
CA ASP A 86 33.18 -3.89 -1.81
C ASP A 86 34.39 -3.88 -2.77
N VAL A 87 34.13 -4.01 -4.08
CA VAL A 87 35.15 -3.83 -5.13
C VAL A 87 35.67 -2.40 -5.11
N VAL A 88 34.78 -1.42 -5.09
CA VAL A 88 35.15 0.01 -5.08
C VAL A 88 35.93 0.38 -3.82
N SER A 89 35.55 -0.14 -2.64
CA SER A 89 36.31 0.10 -1.41
C SER A 89 37.71 -0.53 -1.41
N SER A 90 37.93 -1.59 -2.19
CA SER A 90 39.25 -2.21 -2.33
C SER A 90 40.20 -1.44 -3.25
N LEU A 91 39.67 -0.56 -4.11
CA LEU A 91 40.45 0.18 -5.09
C LEU A 91 40.97 1.50 -4.50
N ARG A 92 42.29 1.72 -4.52
CA ARG A 92 42.92 2.98 -4.06
C ARG A 92 42.41 4.22 -4.80
N ARG A 93 42.03 4.09 -6.08
CA ARG A 93 41.40 5.14 -6.89
C ARG A 93 40.34 4.51 -7.78
N HIS A 94 39.08 4.89 -7.58
CA HIS A 94 38.00 4.53 -8.49
C HIS A 94 37.61 5.74 -9.36
N ARG A 95 37.46 5.54 -10.66
CA ARG A 95 36.93 6.54 -11.59
C ARG A 95 35.63 6.03 -12.18
N MET A 96 34.55 6.24 -11.44
CA MET A 96 33.19 5.91 -11.89
C MET A 96 32.47 7.22 -12.22
N HIS A 97 32.25 7.49 -13.50
CA HIS A 97 31.50 8.66 -13.95
C HIS A 97 30.10 8.21 -14.39
N GLU A 98 29.05 8.89 -13.95
CA GLU A 98 27.67 8.52 -14.30
C GLU A 98 27.41 8.54 -15.82
N GLN A 99 28.06 9.44 -16.55
CA GLN A 99 27.96 9.54 -18.01
C GLN A 99 28.44 8.27 -18.74
N GLN A 100 29.28 7.43 -18.11
CA GLN A 100 29.72 6.16 -18.71
C GLN A 100 28.58 5.14 -18.85
N PHE A 101 27.53 5.26 -18.03
CA PHE A 101 26.35 4.40 -18.05
C PHE A 101 25.30 4.83 -19.09
N ALA A 102 25.50 5.99 -19.74
CA ALA A 102 24.66 6.45 -20.85
C ALA A 102 24.90 5.65 -22.14
N HIS A 103 25.97 4.87 -22.22
CA HIS A 103 26.30 4.02 -23.36
C HIS A 103 26.33 2.54 -22.94
N PRO A 104 25.89 1.60 -23.81
CA PRO A 104 25.94 0.17 -23.52
C PRO A 104 27.40 -0.32 -23.42
N PRO A 105 27.67 -1.34 -22.59
CA PRO A 105 29.01 -1.91 -22.49
C PRO A 105 29.37 -2.77 -23.71
N LEU A 106 30.66 -2.81 -24.06
CA LEU A 106 31.20 -3.74 -25.05
C LEU A 106 31.32 -5.15 -24.45
N LEU A 107 30.71 -6.15 -25.08
CA LEU A 107 30.85 -7.54 -24.66
C LEU A 107 32.15 -8.15 -25.19
N VAL A 108 32.93 -8.76 -24.30
CA VAL A 108 34.13 -9.54 -24.63
C VAL A 108 33.94 -10.96 -24.09
N LEU A 109 33.90 -11.94 -25.00
CA LEU A 109 33.82 -13.35 -24.66
C LEU A 109 35.22 -13.97 -24.82
N ASN A 110 35.80 -14.43 -23.71
CA ASN A 110 37.12 -15.08 -23.71
C ASN A 110 36.99 -16.59 -23.49
N SER A 111 37.76 -17.37 -24.24
CA SER A 111 37.83 -18.84 -24.14
C SER A 111 36.50 -19.59 -24.37
N PHE A 112 35.56 -19.02 -25.12
CA PHE A 112 34.36 -19.72 -25.59
C PHE A 112 34.67 -20.51 -26.87
N GLY A 113 35.47 -21.58 -26.73
CA GLY A 113 35.85 -22.50 -27.82
C GLY A 113 34.74 -23.52 -28.19
N PRO A 114 35.03 -24.51 -29.06
CA PRO A 114 34.08 -25.55 -29.49
C PRO A 114 33.84 -26.63 -28.41
N HIS A 115 33.67 -26.24 -27.15
CA HIS A 115 33.54 -27.12 -25.98
C HIS A 115 32.13 -27.73 -25.82
N GLY A 116 31.39 -27.91 -26.93
CA GLY A 116 30.04 -28.48 -26.97
C GLY A 116 28.94 -27.48 -27.34
N MET A 117 27.79 -28.02 -27.78
CA MET A 117 26.66 -27.23 -28.28
C MET A 117 26.09 -26.26 -27.22
N HIS A 118 26.15 -26.65 -25.94
CA HIS A 118 25.66 -25.83 -24.83
C HIS A 118 26.51 -24.55 -24.61
N VAL A 119 27.84 -24.61 -24.79
CA VAL A 119 28.73 -23.44 -24.71
C VAL A 119 28.51 -22.50 -25.89
N LYS A 120 28.31 -23.04 -27.09
CA LYS A 120 27.98 -22.26 -28.30
C LYS A 120 26.63 -21.53 -28.13
N LEU A 121 25.60 -22.22 -27.66
CA LEU A 121 24.30 -21.63 -27.40
C LEU A 121 24.38 -20.52 -26.33
N MET A 122 25.15 -20.75 -25.27
CA MET A 122 25.42 -19.75 -24.24
C MET A 122 26.14 -18.51 -24.78
N ALA A 123 27.17 -18.68 -25.63
CA ALA A 123 27.86 -17.57 -26.29
C ALA A 123 26.89 -16.75 -27.16
N THR A 124 26.07 -17.40 -27.97
CA THR A 124 25.04 -16.74 -28.80
C THR A 124 24.03 -15.97 -27.95
N MET A 125 23.63 -16.50 -26.79
CA MET A 125 22.74 -15.80 -25.88
C MET A 125 23.37 -14.56 -25.27
N PHE A 126 24.64 -14.63 -24.84
CA PHE A 126 25.35 -13.44 -24.37
C PHE A 126 25.52 -12.39 -25.47
N GLN A 127 25.83 -12.80 -26.70
CA GLN A 127 25.93 -11.89 -27.85
C GLN A 127 24.60 -11.17 -28.12
N ASN A 128 23.47 -11.89 -28.08
CA ASN A 128 22.14 -11.34 -28.35
C ASN A 128 21.58 -10.48 -27.20
N LEU A 129 22.20 -10.50 -26.01
CA LEU A 129 21.83 -9.61 -24.91
C LEU A 129 22.28 -8.15 -25.13
N PHE A 130 23.26 -7.93 -26.01
CA PHE A 130 23.80 -6.61 -26.29
C PHE A 130 23.64 -6.24 -27.77
N PRO A 131 23.57 -4.94 -28.12
CA PRO A 131 23.51 -4.52 -29.51
C PRO A 131 24.70 -5.04 -30.33
N SER A 132 24.44 -5.56 -31.52
CA SER A 132 25.50 -5.97 -32.46
C SER A 132 26.33 -4.75 -32.89
N ILE A 133 27.66 -4.84 -32.82
CA ILE A 133 28.56 -3.75 -33.17
C ILE A 133 29.18 -4.00 -34.54
N ASN A 134 29.00 -3.03 -35.45
CA ASN A 134 29.68 -3.02 -36.74
C ASN A 134 31.01 -2.26 -36.61
N VAL A 135 32.13 -2.96 -36.74
CA VAL A 135 33.50 -2.42 -36.55
C VAL A 135 33.76 -1.18 -37.41
N HIS A 136 33.24 -1.13 -38.63
CA HIS A 136 33.46 -0.01 -39.56
C HIS A 136 32.62 1.25 -39.26
N LYS A 137 31.52 1.12 -38.52
CA LYS A 137 30.56 2.23 -38.27
C LYS A 137 30.57 2.73 -36.82
N VAL A 138 31.31 2.07 -35.93
CA VAL A 138 31.28 2.36 -34.49
C VAL A 138 32.12 3.60 -34.15
N ASN A 139 31.57 4.45 -33.30
CA ASN A 139 32.30 5.60 -32.75
C ASN A 139 32.97 5.20 -31.42
N LEU A 140 34.31 5.21 -31.37
CA LEU A 140 35.07 4.83 -30.17
C LEU A 140 34.74 5.73 -28.96
N ASN A 141 34.23 6.95 -29.16
CA ASN A 141 33.83 7.81 -28.04
C ASN A 141 32.64 7.28 -27.25
N THR A 142 31.81 6.44 -27.86
CA THR A 142 30.66 5.81 -27.19
C THR A 142 31.06 4.61 -26.35
N ILE A 143 32.22 4.00 -26.62
CA ILE A 143 32.71 2.81 -25.92
C ILE A 143 33.47 3.25 -24.66
N LYS A 144 32.76 3.32 -23.53
CA LYS A 144 33.34 3.70 -22.23
C LYS A 144 33.49 2.53 -21.24
N ARG A 145 32.79 1.42 -21.48
CA ARG A 145 32.72 0.28 -20.57
C ARG A 145 32.84 -1.03 -21.36
N CYS A 146 33.42 -2.06 -20.76
CA CYS A 146 33.37 -3.41 -21.29
C CYS A 146 32.97 -4.43 -20.22
N LEU A 147 32.25 -5.45 -20.67
CA LEU A 147 31.89 -6.62 -19.90
C LEU A 147 32.70 -7.80 -20.42
N LEU A 148 33.59 -8.33 -19.59
CA LEU A 148 34.37 -9.51 -19.87
C LEU A 148 33.70 -10.72 -19.23
N ILE A 149 33.40 -11.71 -20.06
CA ILE A 149 32.98 -13.04 -19.63
C ILE A 149 34.06 -14.02 -20.07
N SER A 150 34.71 -14.68 -19.12
CA SER A 150 35.80 -15.62 -19.38
C SER A 150 35.38 -17.02 -19.00
N TYR A 151 35.38 -17.96 -19.94
CA TYR A 151 35.04 -19.36 -19.68
C TYR A 151 36.30 -20.18 -19.38
N LYS A 152 36.31 -20.91 -18.27
CA LYS A 152 37.39 -21.84 -17.92
C LYS A 152 36.94 -23.27 -18.28
N PRO A 153 37.51 -23.89 -19.34
CA PRO A 153 37.06 -25.20 -19.78
C PRO A 153 37.34 -26.31 -18.74
N GLU A 154 38.42 -26.17 -17.96
CA GLU A 154 38.81 -27.16 -16.94
C GLU A 154 37.83 -27.22 -15.75
N SER A 155 37.42 -26.07 -15.21
CA SER A 155 36.48 -25.99 -14.08
C SER A 155 35.02 -25.86 -14.49
N GLN A 156 34.74 -25.64 -15.78
CA GLN A 156 33.41 -25.29 -16.31
C GLN A 156 32.78 -24.04 -15.68
N GLU A 157 33.62 -23.14 -15.16
CA GLU A 157 33.21 -21.89 -14.53
C GLU A 157 33.32 -20.70 -15.49
N LEU A 158 32.49 -19.69 -15.27
CA LEU A 158 32.45 -18.43 -16.00
C LEU A 158 32.78 -17.29 -15.05
N ASP A 159 33.82 -16.54 -15.35
CA ASP A 159 34.15 -15.31 -14.64
C ASP A 159 33.46 -14.12 -15.31
N PHE A 160 32.63 -13.42 -14.55
CA PHE A 160 31.94 -12.20 -14.95
C PHE A 160 32.63 -10.98 -14.34
N ARG A 161 33.18 -10.11 -15.19
CA ARG A 161 33.91 -8.90 -14.77
C ARG A 161 33.55 -7.69 -15.64
N HIS A 162 33.33 -6.54 -15.01
CA HIS A 162 32.93 -5.31 -15.70
C HIS A 162 33.93 -4.18 -15.42
N TYR A 163 34.46 -3.62 -16.51
CA TYR A 163 35.54 -2.64 -16.50
C TYR A 163 35.12 -1.34 -17.20
N SER A 164 35.66 -0.23 -16.72
CA SER A 164 35.68 1.06 -17.40
C SER A 164 36.94 1.15 -18.25
N ILE A 165 36.79 1.63 -19.49
CA ILE A 165 37.88 1.78 -20.46
C ILE A 165 38.38 3.22 -20.43
N LYS A 166 39.70 3.38 -20.29
CA LYS A 166 40.38 4.68 -20.41
C LYS A 166 41.52 4.58 -21.42
N VAL A 167 41.51 5.48 -22.39
CA VAL A 167 42.60 5.63 -23.36
C VAL A 167 43.56 6.71 -22.86
N VAL A 168 44.85 6.38 -22.80
CA VAL A 168 45.92 7.27 -22.34
C VAL A 168 46.98 7.38 -23.44
N PRO A 169 47.39 8.58 -23.86
CA PRO A 169 48.39 8.72 -24.91
C PRO A 169 49.77 8.29 -24.41
N VAL A 170 50.47 7.53 -25.24
CA VAL A 170 51.85 7.05 -24.98
C VAL A 170 52.82 7.99 -25.70
N GLY A 171 53.96 8.31 -25.06
CA GLY A 171 54.98 9.20 -25.63
C GLY A 171 54.98 10.66 -25.14
N ALA A 172 54.00 11.09 -24.33
CA ALA A 172 54.05 12.42 -23.69
C ALA A 172 54.87 12.39 -22.37
N SER A 173 55.77 13.36 -22.16
CA SER A 173 56.54 13.49 -20.91
C SER A 173 55.62 13.65 -19.69
N ARG A 174 56.12 13.27 -18.50
CA ARG A 174 55.37 13.32 -17.23
C ARG A 174 54.75 14.70 -16.97
N GLY A 175 55.47 15.79 -17.26
CA GLY A 175 54.96 17.15 -17.16
C GLY A 175 53.96 17.52 -18.27
N MET A 176 54.17 17.05 -19.51
CA MET A 176 53.23 17.28 -20.61
C MET A 176 51.86 16.63 -20.33
N LYS A 177 51.84 15.44 -19.74
CA LYS A 177 50.60 14.76 -19.31
C LYS A 177 49.79 15.56 -18.28
N LYS A 178 50.43 16.38 -17.44
CA LYS A 178 49.79 17.23 -16.42
C LYS A 178 49.26 18.54 -17.02
N LEU A 179 50.00 19.12 -17.97
CA LEU A 179 49.58 20.29 -18.76
C LEU A 179 48.32 20.01 -19.59
N LEU A 180 48.14 18.75 -20.01
CA LEU A 180 46.97 18.27 -20.73
C LEU A 180 45.77 17.94 -19.81
N GLN A 181 45.84 18.12 -18.49
CA GLN A 181 44.70 17.92 -17.58
C GLN A 181 43.84 19.20 -17.42
N GLU A 182 42.59 19.04 -16.98
CA GLU A 182 41.64 20.17 -16.81
C GLU A 182 42.05 21.17 -15.72
N LYS A 183 42.85 20.73 -14.74
CA LYS A 183 43.25 21.55 -13.60
C LYS A 183 44.73 21.92 -13.74
N PHE A 184 45.01 23.16 -14.14
CA PHE A 184 46.37 23.67 -14.16
C PHE A 184 46.96 23.59 -12.74
N PRO A 185 48.17 23.01 -12.57
CA PRO A 185 48.83 22.99 -11.28
C PRO A 185 49.17 24.42 -10.82
N ASN A 186 49.26 24.59 -9.50
CA ASN A 186 49.55 25.88 -8.89
C ASN A 186 50.99 26.30 -9.25
N MET A 187 51.14 27.36 -10.06
CA MET A 187 52.42 27.77 -10.64
C MET A 187 53.27 28.63 -9.70
N SER A 188 52.77 28.99 -8.52
CA SER A 188 53.46 29.86 -7.56
C SER A 188 54.75 29.28 -6.98
N ARG A 189 55.01 27.98 -7.20
CA ARG A 189 56.19 27.27 -6.69
C ARG A 189 57.19 26.89 -7.79
N LEU A 190 56.95 27.28 -9.04
CA LEU A 190 57.79 26.93 -10.19
C LEU A 190 58.33 28.23 -10.81
N GLN A 191 59.61 28.28 -11.14
CA GLN A 191 60.24 29.46 -11.73
C GLN A 191 60.02 29.51 -13.25
N ASP A 192 59.91 28.36 -13.91
CA ASP A 192 59.66 28.22 -15.36
C ASP A 192 58.80 26.98 -15.71
N ILE A 193 58.14 27.01 -16.86
CA ILE A 193 57.40 25.91 -17.49
C ILE A 193 58.34 24.72 -17.79
N SER A 194 59.62 24.98 -18.08
CA SER A 194 60.63 23.93 -18.27
C SER A 194 60.82 23.07 -17.01
N GLU A 195 60.70 23.68 -15.82
CA GLU A 195 60.79 23.00 -14.52
C GLU A 195 59.56 22.10 -14.27
N LEU A 196 58.38 22.50 -14.75
CA LEU A 196 57.17 21.65 -14.73
C LEU A 196 57.31 20.42 -15.63
N LEU A 197 57.99 20.57 -16.78
CA LEU A 197 58.23 19.51 -17.75
C LEU A 197 59.32 18.52 -17.29
N ALA A 198 60.33 19.00 -16.58
CA ALA A 198 61.48 18.22 -16.09
C ALA A 198 61.19 17.49 -14.76
N THR A 199 60.63 18.17 -13.76
CA THR A 199 60.55 17.65 -12.39
C THR A 199 59.29 16.83 -12.12
N GLY A 200 58.28 16.91 -13.00
CA GLY A 200 57.02 16.20 -12.82
C GLY A 200 56.37 16.52 -11.46
N ALA A 201 56.34 17.81 -11.09
CA ALA A 201 56.00 18.27 -9.74
C ALA A 201 54.67 17.64 -9.23
N GLY A 202 54.75 16.89 -8.11
CA GLY A 202 53.59 16.33 -7.41
C GLY A 202 53.03 15.01 -7.98
N LEU A 203 53.86 14.20 -8.65
CA LEU A 203 53.44 12.87 -9.10
C LEU A 203 53.41 11.88 -7.93
N SER A 204 52.24 11.28 -7.73
CA SER A 204 52.13 9.99 -7.04
C SER A 204 52.55 8.92 -8.05
N GLU A 205 53.58 8.14 -7.71
CA GLU A 205 54.25 7.15 -8.58
C GLU A 205 53.28 6.18 -9.29
N SER A 206 52.15 5.90 -8.66
CA SER A 206 51.13 4.95 -9.15
C SER A 206 50.31 5.37 -10.38
N GLU A 207 50.39 6.61 -10.90
CA GLU A 207 49.73 6.96 -12.18
C GLU A 207 50.63 6.82 -13.42
N ALA A 208 51.95 6.65 -13.18
CA ALA A 208 52.99 6.82 -14.18
C ALA A 208 53.84 5.57 -14.43
N GLU A 209 53.46 4.40 -13.89
CA GLU A 209 54.03 3.16 -14.41
C GLU A 209 53.44 2.87 -15.80
N PRO A 210 54.29 2.63 -16.81
CA PRO A 210 53.84 2.05 -18.05
C PRO A 210 53.41 0.61 -17.75
N ASP A 211 52.10 0.36 -17.75
CA ASP A 211 51.59 -1.00 -17.94
C ASP A 211 52.23 -1.53 -19.24
N GLY A 212 52.80 -2.73 -19.23
CA GLY A 212 53.70 -3.23 -20.28
C GLY A 212 53.21 -3.11 -21.73
N GLU A 213 54.10 -3.35 -22.70
CA GLU A 213 53.88 -3.12 -24.15
C GLU A 213 52.60 -3.74 -24.72
N HIS A 214 52.09 -4.80 -24.09
CA HIS A 214 50.86 -5.51 -24.47
C HIS A 214 49.57 -4.65 -24.45
N ASN A 215 49.58 -3.48 -23.81
CA ASN A 215 48.40 -2.59 -23.72
C ASN A 215 48.44 -1.42 -24.70
N ILE A 216 49.49 -1.29 -25.52
CA ILE A 216 49.71 -0.17 -26.44
C ILE A 216 49.12 -0.51 -27.81
N THR A 217 48.29 0.39 -28.33
CA THR A 217 47.64 0.24 -29.65
C THR A 217 47.62 1.56 -30.41
N GLU A 218 47.61 1.49 -31.74
CA GLU A 218 47.42 2.67 -32.59
C GLU A 218 45.93 3.01 -32.71
N LEU A 219 45.57 4.29 -32.49
CA LEU A 219 44.17 4.71 -32.51
C LEU A 219 43.63 4.90 -33.94
N PRO A 220 42.57 4.18 -34.35
CA PRO A 220 41.99 4.33 -35.69
C PRO A 220 41.16 5.62 -35.85
N GLN A 221 40.72 6.21 -34.74
CA GLN A 221 39.96 7.47 -34.68
C GLN A 221 40.32 8.27 -33.43
N ALA A 222 40.11 9.59 -33.46
CA ALA A 222 40.35 10.44 -32.31
C ALA A 222 39.36 10.13 -31.18
N VAL A 223 39.88 9.97 -29.95
CA VAL A 223 39.07 9.63 -28.76
C VAL A 223 39.06 10.82 -27.80
N ALA A 224 37.92 11.04 -27.13
CA ALA A 224 37.73 12.09 -26.15
C ALA A 224 38.76 11.96 -25.02
N GLY A 225 39.67 12.94 -24.96
CA GLY A 225 40.81 13.02 -24.04
C GLY A 225 41.90 13.86 -24.69
N ARG A 226 42.54 14.76 -23.93
CA ARG A 226 43.61 15.62 -24.48
C ARG A 226 44.81 14.74 -24.86
N GLY A 227 45.21 14.79 -26.14
CA GLY A 227 46.34 14.04 -26.70
C GLY A 227 46.02 12.69 -27.36
N ASN A 228 44.75 12.29 -27.46
CA ASN A 228 44.33 11.03 -28.11
C ASN A 228 43.91 11.26 -29.58
N MET A 229 44.88 11.48 -30.47
CA MET A 229 44.61 11.72 -31.90
C MET A 229 44.63 10.44 -32.74
N ARG A 230 44.05 10.50 -33.93
CA ARG A 230 44.09 9.41 -34.91
C ARG A 230 45.54 9.10 -35.31
N ALA A 231 45.84 7.82 -35.50
CA ALA A 231 47.17 7.29 -35.86
C ALA A 231 48.26 7.55 -34.81
N GLN A 232 47.89 7.83 -33.56
CA GLN A 232 48.84 7.93 -32.44
C GLN A 232 48.78 6.68 -31.55
N GLN A 233 49.92 6.31 -30.98
CA GLN A 233 50.00 5.23 -30.01
C GLN A 233 49.37 5.64 -28.68
N SER A 234 48.43 4.83 -28.20
CA SER A 234 47.77 5.02 -26.93
C SER A 234 47.63 3.70 -26.18
N ALA A 235 47.77 3.76 -24.87
CA ALA A 235 47.59 2.63 -23.98
C ALA A 235 46.13 2.58 -23.50
N VAL A 236 45.55 1.38 -23.51
CA VAL A 236 44.21 1.14 -22.98
C VAL A 236 44.31 0.64 -21.55
N ARG A 237 43.78 1.41 -20.60
CA ARG A 237 43.71 1.06 -19.19
C ARG A 237 42.29 0.65 -18.80
N LEU A 238 42.19 -0.42 -18.02
CA LEU A 238 40.94 -0.93 -17.49
C LEU A 238 40.86 -0.69 -15.98
N THR A 239 39.73 -0.19 -15.50
CA THR A 239 39.45 -0.05 -14.07
C THR A 239 38.18 -0.78 -13.72
N GLU A 240 38.19 -1.62 -12.68
CA GLU A 240 37.00 -2.38 -12.28
C GLU A 240 35.90 -1.48 -11.72
N ILE A 241 34.67 -1.70 -12.19
CA ILE A 241 33.50 -0.87 -11.84
C ILE A 241 32.23 -1.66 -11.53
N GLY A 242 32.19 -2.96 -11.83
CA GLY A 242 31.02 -3.81 -11.57
C GLY A 242 31.25 -4.87 -10.50
N PRO A 243 30.22 -5.70 -10.21
CA PRO A 243 30.35 -6.82 -9.30
C PRO A 243 31.26 -7.89 -9.92
N ARG A 244 31.97 -8.64 -9.07
CA ARG A 244 32.71 -9.83 -9.49
C ARG A 244 31.84 -11.05 -9.24
N MET A 245 31.67 -11.93 -10.23
CA MET A 245 30.93 -13.17 -10.04
C MET A 245 31.62 -14.33 -10.75
N THR A 246 31.58 -15.50 -10.14
CA THR A 246 31.93 -16.78 -10.78
C THR A 246 30.66 -17.61 -10.87
N LEU A 247 30.31 -18.02 -12.09
CA LEU A 247 29.05 -18.68 -12.43
C LEU A 247 29.31 -20.06 -13.03
N GLN A 248 28.48 -21.04 -12.72
CA GLN A 248 28.54 -22.36 -13.34
C GLN A 248 27.20 -22.70 -14.01
N LEU A 249 27.22 -23.15 -15.26
CA LEU A 249 25.99 -23.51 -15.98
C LEU A 249 25.42 -24.82 -15.42
N ILE A 250 24.21 -24.78 -14.86
CA ILE A 250 23.52 -25.98 -14.38
C ILE A 250 22.62 -26.55 -15.47
N LYS A 251 21.82 -25.70 -16.12
CA LYS A 251 20.70 -26.18 -16.93
C LYS A 251 20.34 -25.22 -18.06
N ILE A 252 20.00 -25.76 -19.22
CA ILE A 252 19.38 -25.05 -20.33
C ILE A 252 17.97 -25.61 -20.53
N GLN A 253 16.98 -24.73 -20.59
CA GLN A 253 15.58 -25.10 -20.83
C GLN A 253 15.00 -24.31 -21.99
N GLU A 254 14.02 -24.87 -22.66
CA GLU A 254 13.19 -24.14 -23.62
C GLU A 254 12.15 -23.27 -22.90
N GLY A 255 11.91 -22.06 -23.38
CA GLY A 255 10.94 -21.14 -22.79
C GLY A 255 11.25 -20.74 -21.35
N ILE A 256 10.27 -20.11 -20.69
CA ILE A 256 10.45 -19.52 -19.35
C ILE A 256 9.89 -20.46 -18.28
N GLY A 257 10.79 -21.15 -17.58
CA GLY A 257 10.51 -21.82 -16.31
C GLY A 257 9.67 -23.11 -16.35
N ALA A 258 9.17 -23.55 -17.51
CA ALA A 258 8.35 -24.77 -17.63
C ALA A 258 8.50 -25.55 -18.95
N GLY A 259 9.44 -25.18 -19.83
CA GLY A 259 9.71 -25.94 -21.05
C GLY A 259 10.77 -27.03 -20.87
N ASN A 260 11.01 -27.74 -21.96
CA ASN A 260 11.81 -28.96 -21.98
C ASN A 260 13.27 -28.66 -21.64
N VAL A 261 13.94 -29.60 -20.97
CA VAL A 261 15.33 -29.43 -20.54
C VAL A 261 16.24 -29.87 -21.68
N LEU A 262 16.98 -28.94 -22.28
CA LEU A 262 17.90 -29.22 -23.38
C LEU A 262 19.27 -29.72 -22.88
N PHE A 263 19.67 -29.26 -21.69
CA PHE A 263 20.94 -29.64 -21.07
C PHE A 263 20.83 -29.55 -19.55
N HIS A 264 21.46 -30.47 -18.83
CA HIS A 264 21.61 -30.42 -17.38
C HIS A 264 22.99 -30.96 -17.00
N SER A 265 23.72 -30.27 -16.13
CA SER A 265 25.11 -30.60 -15.78
C SER A 265 25.26 -31.88 -14.96
N PHE A 266 24.26 -32.20 -14.12
CA PHE A 266 24.32 -33.33 -13.18
C PHE A 266 23.41 -34.52 -13.52
N VAL A 267 22.45 -34.37 -14.44
CA VAL A 267 21.36 -35.34 -14.62
C VAL A 267 21.13 -35.57 -16.11
N HIS A 268 21.62 -36.68 -16.62
CA HIS A 268 21.35 -37.14 -17.98
C HIS A 268 20.18 -38.13 -17.93
N LYS A 269 19.07 -37.79 -18.60
CA LYS A 269 17.92 -38.68 -18.72
C LYS A 269 18.01 -39.46 -20.03
N THR A 270 17.56 -40.71 -20.02
CA THR A 270 17.45 -41.52 -21.24
C THR A 270 16.29 -41.03 -22.10
N GLU A 271 16.29 -41.38 -23.38
CA GLU A 271 15.30 -40.90 -24.35
C GLU A 271 13.88 -41.41 -24.02
N GLU A 272 13.77 -42.62 -23.48
CA GLU A 272 12.52 -43.23 -23.01
C GLU A 272 11.93 -42.49 -21.79
N GLU A 273 12.78 -42.11 -20.83
CA GLU A 273 12.34 -41.31 -19.66
C GLU A 273 11.87 -39.91 -20.07
N LEU A 274 12.47 -39.33 -21.11
CA LEU A 274 12.06 -38.03 -21.64
C LEU A 274 10.67 -38.12 -22.29
N GLN A 275 10.41 -39.17 -23.07
CA GLN A 275 9.11 -39.41 -23.68
C GLN A 275 8.02 -39.67 -22.62
N ALA A 276 8.30 -40.48 -21.60
CA ALA A 276 7.34 -40.73 -20.51
C ALA A 276 6.93 -39.44 -19.77
N ILE A 277 7.89 -38.52 -19.54
CA ILE A 277 7.61 -37.22 -18.91
C ILE A 277 6.76 -36.32 -19.82
N LEU A 278 6.98 -36.35 -21.14
CA LEU A 278 6.19 -35.58 -22.09
C LEU A 278 4.74 -36.08 -22.13
N VAL A 279 4.53 -37.40 -22.19
CA VAL A 279 3.20 -38.02 -22.16
C VAL A 279 2.46 -37.66 -20.86
N ALA A 280 3.11 -37.84 -19.70
CA ALA A 280 2.50 -37.49 -18.41
C ALA A 280 2.16 -35.99 -18.28
N LYS A 281 2.93 -35.11 -18.94
CA LYS A 281 2.64 -33.67 -18.98
C LYS A 281 1.44 -33.35 -19.86
N GLU A 282 1.30 -34.04 -20.98
CA GLU A 282 0.18 -33.89 -21.90
C GLU A 282 -1.13 -34.38 -21.27
N GLU A 283 -1.12 -35.55 -20.63
CA GLU A 283 -2.26 -36.06 -19.85
C GLU A 283 -2.69 -35.06 -18.77
N LYS A 284 -1.74 -34.48 -18.04
CA LYS A 284 -2.04 -33.47 -17.00
C LYS A 284 -2.64 -32.18 -17.58
N LEU A 285 -2.23 -31.79 -18.78
CA LEU A 285 -2.80 -30.64 -19.49
C LEU A 285 -4.24 -30.92 -19.94
N GLN A 286 -4.49 -32.09 -20.50
CA GLN A 286 -5.83 -32.53 -20.90
C GLN A 286 -6.77 -32.61 -19.69
N LEU A 287 -6.32 -33.20 -18.59
CA LEU A 287 -7.12 -33.33 -17.37
C LEU A 287 -7.42 -31.96 -16.72
N LYS A 288 -6.53 -30.99 -16.88
CA LYS A 288 -6.77 -29.60 -16.46
C LYS A 288 -7.80 -28.90 -17.35
N ALA A 289 -7.75 -29.11 -18.66
CA ALA A 289 -8.75 -28.58 -19.59
C ALA A 289 -10.15 -29.14 -19.30
N GLN A 290 -10.25 -30.46 -19.12
CA GLN A 290 -11.51 -31.13 -18.74
C GLN A 290 -12.11 -30.57 -17.44
N ARG A 291 -11.28 -30.31 -16.42
CA ARG A 291 -11.75 -29.69 -15.17
C ARG A 291 -12.26 -28.27 -15.37
N GLN A 292 -11.63 -27.50 -16.28
CA GLN A 292 -12.08 -26.14 -16.60
C GLN A 292 -13.42 -26.15 -17.34
N ASP A 293 -13.59 -27.06 -18.29
CA ASP A 293 -14.84 -27.21 -19.05
C ASP A 293 -15.98 -27.67 -18.14
N GLN A 294 -15.72 -28.64 -17.26
CA GLN A 294 -16.71 -29.10 -16.27
C GLN A 294 -17.12 -27.97 -15.31
N GLN A 295 -16.17 -27.12 -14.90
CA GLN A 295 -16.45 -25.98 -14.04
C GLN A 295 -17.28 -24.91 -14.78
N ALA A 296 -17.02 -24.67 -16.06
CA ALA A 296 -17.82 -23.78 -16.89
C ALA A 296 -19.27 -24.29 -17.06
N GLN A 297 -19.45 -25.58 -17.34
CA GLN A 297 -20.77 -26.21 -17.44
C GLN A 297 -21.56 -26.15 -16.13
N ASN A 298 -20.91 -26.36 -14.99
CA ASN A 298 -21.54 -26.26 -13.67
C ASN A 298 -22.00 -24.82 -13.35
N VAL A 299 -21.25 -23.81 -13.77
CA VAL A 299 -21.63 -22.40 -13.64
C VAL A 299 -22.85 -22.10 -14.51
N GLN A 300 -22.86 -22.59 -15.75
CA GLN A 300 -24.00 -22.41 -16.66
C GLN A 300 -25.28 -23.06 -16.14
N ARG A 301 -25.20 -24.31 -15.66
CA ARG A 301 -26.32 -25.02 -15.03
C ARG A 301 -26.89 -24.27 -13.83
N LYS A 302 -26.03 -23.72 -12.98
CA LYS A 302 -26.45 -22.89 -11.83
C LYS A 302 -27.13 -21.59 -12.28
N ARG A 303 -26.73 -21.02 -13.42
CA ARG A 303 -27.35 -19.82 -14.00
C ARG A 303 -28.75 -20.13 -14.52
N GLU A 304 -28.91 -21.21 -15.29
CA GLU A 304 -30.21 -21.68 -15.80
C GLU A 304 -31.19 -22.02 -14.67
N GLN A 305 -30.72 -22.67 -13.60
CA GLN A 305 -31.54 -22.94 -12.41
C GLN A 305 -32.04 -21.66 -11.74
N ARG A 306 -31.20 -20.62 -11.64
CA ARG A 306 -31.59 -19.31 -11.09
C ARG A 306 -32.62 -18.62 -11.99
N GLU A 307 -32.46 -18.69 -13.31
CA GLU A 307 -33.42 -18.13 -14.26
C GLU A 307 -34.75 -18.88 -14.24
N ALA A 308 -34.74 -20.21 -14.14
CA ALA A 308 -35.94 -21.02 -13.97
C ALA A 308 -36.66 -20.70 -12.65
N HIS A 309 -35.93 -20.54 -11.55
CA HIS A 309 -36.49 -20.12 -10.26
C HIS A 309 -37.10 -18.72 -10.35
N LYS A 310 -36.43 -17.79 -11.04
CA LYS A 310 -36.96 -16.44 -11.30
C LYS A 310 -38.27 -16.50 -12.10
N LYS A 311 -38.34 -17.31 -13.16
CA LYS A 311 -39.56 -17.51 -13.96
C LYS A 311 -40.69 -18.13 -13.13
N LYS A 312 -40.40 -19.13 -12.30
CA LYS A 312 -41.40 -19.75 -11.40
C LYS A 312 -41.95 -18.76 -10.38
N SER A 313 -41.09 -17.91 -9.80
CA SER A 313 -41.50 -16.84 -8.88
C SER A 313 -42.41 -15.81 -9.57
N LEU A 314 -42.04 -15.38 -10.78
CA LEU A 314 -42.86 -14.48 -11.59
C LEU A 314 -44.20 -15.10 -12.01
N ALA A 315 -44.24 -16.40 -12.30
CA ALA A 315 -45.48 -17.13 -12.58
C ALA A 315 -46.36 -17.27 -11.34
N GLY A 316 -45.78 -17.44 -10.15
CA GLY A 316 -46.49 -17.42 -8.87
C GLY A 316 -47.15 -16.06 -8.61
N MET A 317 -46.44 -14.96 -8.85
CA MET A 317 -47.01 -13.61 -8.77
C MET A 317 -48.12 -13.38 -9.80
N LYS A 318 -47.98 -13.90 -11.03
CA LYS A 318 -49.03 -13.82 -12.06
C LYS A 318 -50.28 -14.64 -11.71
N ARG A 319 -50.12 -15.83 -11.10
CA ARG A 319 -51.26 -16.65 -10.63
C ARG A 319 -51.97 -15.99 -9.46
N ALA A 320 -51.24 -15.43 -8.50
CA ALA A 320 -51.82 -14.64 -7.41
C ALA A 320 -52.59 -13.39 -7.91
N ARG A 321 -52.20 -12.85 -9.08
CA ARG A 321 -52.91 -11.75 -9.75
C ARG A 321 -54.13 -12.22 -10.55
N ALA A 322 -54.12 -13.46 -11.05
CA ALA A 322 -55.22 -14.07 -11.79
C ALA A 322 -56.31 -14.69 -10.87
N GLU A 323 -55.99 -15.01 -9.62
CA GLU A 323 -56.96 -15.43 -8.60
C GLU A 323 -57.73 -14.25 -7.96
N ALA A 324 -57.40 -13.00 -8.34
CA ALA A 324 -58.04 -11.77 -7.85
C ALA A 324 -59.05 -11.15 -8.85
N ASP A 325 -59.18 -11.69 -10.07
CA ASP A 325 -60.18 -11.25 -11.05
C ASP A 325 -61.03 -12.44 -11.48
N GLY A 326 -62.21 -12.52 -10.88
CA GLY A 326 -63.25 -13.48 -11.20
C GLY A 326 -64.62 -12.84 -11.00
N ASP A 327 -64.91 -11.76 -11.75
CA ASP A 327 -66.27 -11.51 -12.24
C ASP A 327 -66.27 -10.63 -13.51
N SER A 328 -67.10 -11.04 -14.48
CA SER A 328 -67.52 -10.40 -15.74
C SER A 328 -66.52 -10.13 -16.89
N ASP A 329 -66.66 -10.97 -17.92
CA ASP A 329 -66.69 -10.74 -19.37
C ASP A 329 -66.20 -9.39 -19.97
N ALA A 330 -65.20 -9.45 -20.86
CA ALA A 330 -65.32 -9.21 -22.31
C ALA A 330 -63.98 -8.91 -23.02
N GLU A 331 -63.73 -9.70 -24.08
CA GLU A 331 -63.00 -9.45 -25.35
C GLU A 331 -61.59 -8.79 -25.41
N ASP A 332 -60.64 -9.62 -25.90
CA ASP A 332 -59.42 -9.32 -26.69
C ASP A 332 -59.83 -8.85 -28.11
N PRO A 333 -59.06 -8.10 -28.96
CA PRO A 333 -57.59 -8.07 -29.00
C PRO A 333 -56.87 -6.76 -29.44
N GLY A 334 -55.56 -6.67 -29.19
CA GLY A 334 -54.69 -5.72 -29.92
C GLY A 334 -53.27 -5.52 -29.41
N ALA A 335 -52.28 -6.11 -30.09
CA ALA A 335 -50.84 -5.95 -29.87
C ALA A 335 -50.26 -4.66 -30.52
N PRO A 336 -49.03 -4.23 -30.17
CA PRO A 336 -48.55 -2.83 -30.10
C PRO A 336 -47.88 -2.30 -31.39
N PRO A 337 -47.47 -1.01 -31.42
CA PRO A 337 -46.02 -0.77 -31.28
C PRO A 337 -45.60 0.56 -30.61
N GLU A 338 -44.44 0.48 -29.95
CA GLU A 338 -43.32 1.43 -29.83
C GLU A 338 -43.54 2.94 -30.04
N ALA A 339 -43.24 3.74 -29.01
CA ALA A 339 -42.49 5.00 -29.16
C ALA A 339 -41.85 5.44 -27.84
N GLU A 340 -40.68 6.05 -27.97
CA GLU A 340 -39.74 6.49 -26.95
C GLU A 340 -40.21 7.74 -26.17
N GLY A 341 -39.76 7.83 -24.91
CA GLY A 341 -39.17 9.06 -24.39
C GLY A 341 -40.09 10.10 -23.74
N ALA A 342 -39.75 10.41 -22.48
CA ALA A 342 -40.07 11.63 -21.74
C ALA A 342 -41.47 11.75 -21.11
N ASN A 343 -41.64 11.18 -19.92
CA ASN A 343 -41.96 11.93 -18.69
C ASN A 343 -41.95 10.96 -17.50
N GLN A 344 -40.90 10.99 -16.68
CA GLN A 344 -40.89 10.34 -15.37
C GLN A 344 -40.65 11.42 -14.34
N ARG A 345 -41.71 12.18 -14.06
CA ARG A 345 -41.90 13.12 -12.97
C ARG A 345 -43.30 13.69 -13.17
N GLU A 346 -44.32 12.85 -12.95
CA GLU A 346 -45.71 13.28 -12.70
C GLU A 346 -46.63 12.09 -12.36
N GLU A 347 -46.23 10.83 -12.55
CA GLU A 347 -47.07 9.66 -12.20
C GLU A 347 -46.76 9.00 -10.82
N GLU A 348 -45.93 9.62 -9.97
CA GLU A 348 -45.76 9.17 -8.56
C GLU A 348 -46.65 9.93 -7.56
N GLU A 349 -47.40 10.96 -8.00
CA GLU A 349 -48.35 11.68 -7.13
C GLU A 349 -49.78 11.10 -7.19
N ASP A 350 -50.19 10.47 -8.29
CA ASP A 350 -51.58 10.02 -8.48
C ASP A 350 -51.89 8.61 -7.92
N GLU A 351 -50.91 7.70 -7.79
CA GLU A 351 -51.13 6.40 -7.12
C GLU A 351 -51.31 6.55 -5.59
N ALA A 352 -50.75 7.60 -5.00
CA ALA A 352 -50.94 7.92 -3.58
C ALA A 352 -52.30 8.57 -3.29
N GLU A 353 -52.91 9.21 -4.30
CA GLU A 353 -54.21 9.88 -4.18
C GLU A 353 -55.37 8.91 -4.43
N TYR A 354 -55.21 7.97 -5.36
CA TYR A 354 -56.18 6.87 -5.58
C TYR A 354 -56.29 5.94 -4.36
N PHE A 355 -55.17 5.64 -3.68
CA PHE A 355 -55.18 4.86 -2.44
C PHE A 355 -55.82 5.60 -1.24
N ARG A 356 -55.93 6.93 -1.27
CA ARG A 356 -56.64 7.72 -0.25
C ARG A 356 -58.14 7.81 -0.50
N GLN A 357 -58.59 7.69 -1.76
CA GLN A 357 -60.00 7.77 -2.13
C GLN A 357 -60.72 6.40 -2.16
N ALA A 358 -59.98 5.29 -2.37
CA ALA A 358 -60.57 3.96 -2.50
C ALA A 358 -60.88 3.24 -1.16
N VAL A 359 -60.23 3.63 -0.06
CA VAL A 359 -60.48 3.08 1.28
C VAL A 359 -61.27 4.14 2.05
N GLY A 360 -62.59 4.15 1.86
CA GLY A 360 -63.52 5.08 2.51
C GLY A 360 -63.69 4.85 4.02
N GLU A 361 -62.59 4.60 4.72
CA GLU A 361 -62.48 4.53 6.18
C GLU A 361 -61.10 5.08 6.53
N GLU A 362 -61.07 6.24 7.19
CA GLU A 362 -59.84 6.71 7.84
C GLU A 362 -59.41 5.62 8.83
N PRO A 363 -58.15 5.13 8.81
CA PRO A 363 -57.70 4.21 9.83
C PRO A 363 -57.84 4.93 11.16
N ASP A 364 -58.66 4.38 12.06
CA ASP A 364 -58.90 4.91 13.41
C ASP A 364 -57.65 5.60 13.95
N GLU A 365 -57.66 6.94 13.99
CA GLU A 365 -56.74 7.76 14.79
C GLU A 365 -57.08 7.54 16.28
N GLY A 366 -56.93 6.30 16.72
CA GLY A 366 -57.37 5.81 18.02
C GLY A 366 -56.23 5.30 18.90
N ALA A 367 -54.97 5.40 18.46
CA ALA A 367 -53.85 5.30 19.40
C ALA A 367 -53.78 6.60 20.20
N SER A 368 -54.62 6.70 21.22
CA SER A 368 -54.63 7.79 22.21
C SER A 368 -53.19 8.24 22.51
N ARG A 369 -52.83 9.43 22.00
CA ARG A 369 -51.47 9.96 22.14
C ARG A 369 -51.14 10.08 23.63
N CYS A 370 -49.92 9.71 24.02
CA CYS A 370 -49.40 9.94 25.36
C CYS A 370 -49.79 11.34 25.86
N PRO A 371 -50.48 11.46 27.01
CA PRO A 371 -50.73 12.76 27.63
C PRO A 371 -49.43 13.55 27.80
N ALA A 372 -49.45 14.84 27.43
CA ALA A 372 -48.26 15.69 27.41
C ALA A 372 -47.55 15.72 28.77
N ASN A 373 -48.31 15.69 29.87
CA ASN A 373 -47.80 15.70 31.24
C ASN A 373 -46.92 14.48 31.55
N PHE A 374 -47.28 13.28 31.07
CA PHE A 374 -46.46 12.07 31.27
C PHE A 374 -45.18 12.11 30.45
N SER A 375 -45.28 12.58 29.19
CA SER A 375 -44.11 12.74 28.32
C SER A 375 -43.12 13.79 28.85
N ALA A 376 -43.61 14.88 29.44
CA ALA A 376 -42.79 15.92 30.04
C ALA A 376 -42.06 15.45 31.31
N ALA A 377 -42.74 14.68 32.17
CA ALA A 377 -42.13 14.09 33.37
C ALA A 377 -41.01 13.10 33.01
N ALA A 378 -41.25 12.22 32.04
CA ALA A 378 -40.23 11.32 31.50
C ALA A 378 -39.03 12.10 30.91
N ASP A 379 -39.29 13.11 30.07
CA ASP A 379 -38.26 13.95 29.46
C ASP A 379 -37.38 14.66 30.49
N ARG A 380 -37.94 15.09 31.63
CA ARG A 380 -37.20 15.75 32.72
C ARG A 380 -36.22 14.80 33.38
N ILE A 381 -36.66 13.58 33.74
CA ILE A 381 -35.80 12.55 34.34
C ILE A 381 -34.67 12.14 33.37
N LEU A 382 -35.02 11.92 32.10
CA LEU A 382 -34.08 11.50 31.06
C LEU A 382 -33.03 12.58 30.74
N SER A 383 -33.41 13.86 30.76
CA SER A 383 -32.50 14.97 30.43
C SER A 383 -31.51 15.25 31.56
N GLY A 384 -31.89 15.07 32.83
CA GLY A 384 -31.01 15.34 33.98
C GLY A 384 -29.70 14.54 33.96
N PHE A 385 -29.74 13.28 33.51
CA PHE A 385 -28.51 12.47 33.36
C PHE A 385 -27.58 13.04 32.28
N GLN A 386 -28.14 13.48 31.15
CA GLN A 386 -27.36 14.01 30.02
C GLN A 386 -26.68 15.33 30.38
N GLU A 387 -27.39 16.17 31.12
CA GLU A 387 -26.95 17.49 31.59
C GLU A 387 -25.83 17.42 32.65
N GLY A 388 -25.80 16.38 33.47
CA GLY A 388 -24.73 16.19 34.47
C GLY A 388 -23.47 15.49 33.94
N PHE A 389 -23.63 14.53 33.03
CA PHE A 389 -22.55 13.59 32.66
C PHE A 389 -21.90 13.86 31.31
N LEU A 390 -22.66 14.24 30.28
CA LEU A 390 -22.16 14.21 28.89
C LEU A 390 -21.27 15.40 28.55
N TRP A 391 -21.68 16.64 28.88
CA TRP A 391 -20.94 17.82 28.44
C TRP A 391 -19.47 17.88 28.91
N PRO A 392 -19.10 17.52 30.17
CA PRO A 392 -17.70 17.59 30.60
C PRO A 392 -16.84 16.58 29.85
N ILE A 393 -17.36 15.36 29.66
CA ILE A 393 -16.68 14.29 28.93
C ILE A 393 -16.45 14.68 27.47
N LEU A 394 -17.44 15.31 26.82
CA LEU A 394 -17.31 15.76 25.44
C LEU A 394 -16.26 16.87 25.28
N VAL A 395 -16.16 17.79 26.24
CA VAL A 395 -15.12 18.84 26.23
C VAL A 395 -13.73 18.24 26.38
N VAL A 396 -13.54 17.34 27.34
CA VAL A 396 -12.24 16.64 27.53
C VAL A 396 -11.89 15.82 26.29
N THR A 397 -12.87 15.10 25.73
CA THR A 397 -12.71 14.31 24.51
C THR A 397 -12.26 15.19 23.35
N PHE A 398 -12.91 16.35 23.15
CA PHE A 398 -12.53 17.28 22.09
C PHE A 398 -11.06 17.70 22.17
N LEU A 399 -10.59 18.11 23.34
CA LEU A 399 -9.22 18.57 23.53
C LEU A 399 -8.19 17.47 23.23
N VAL A 400 -8.43 16.26 23.76
CA VAL A 400 -7.52 15.12 23.57
C VAL A 400 -7.56 14.62 22.12
N ALA A 401 -8.75 14.49 21.53
CA ALA A 401 -8.94 14.04 20.16
C ALA A 401 -8.29 15.00 19.16
N LEU A 402 -8.50 16.31 19.33
CA LEU A 402 -7.94 17.34 18.47
C LEU A 402 -6.40 17.31 18.54
N ALA A 403 -5.84 17.31 19.75
CA ALA A 403 -4.39 17.30 19.94
C ALA A 403 -3.75 16.01 19.39
N GLY A 404 -4.27 14.85 19.79
CA GLY A 404 -3.71 13.54 19.43
C GLY A 404 -3.79 13.24 17.94
N ASN A 405 -4.96 13.43 17.32
CA ASN A 405 -5.15 13.14 15.89
C ASN A 405 -4.45 14.17 14.98
N SER A 406 -4.42 15.45 15.38
CA SER A 406 -3.67 16.49 14.62
C SER A 406 -2.16 16.24 14.68
N LEU A 407 -1.62 15.89 15.85
CA LEU A 407 -0.21 15.54 16.00
C LEU A 407 0.16 14.31 15.16
N ALA A 408 -0.71 13.30 15.13
CA ALA A 408 -0.50 12.11 14.31
C ALA A 408 -0.44 12.44 12.82
N LEU A 409 -1.41 13.22 12.29
CA LEU A 409 -1.40 13.66 10.89
C LEU A 409 -0.18 14.52 10.57
N TYR A 410 0.19 15.45 11.45
CA TYR A 410 1.41 16.25 11.28
C TYR A 410 2.66 15.38 11.17
N ARG A 411 2.79 14.36 12.02
CA ARG A 411 3.93 13.44 11.99
C ARG A 411 3.92 12.54 10.76
N PHE A 412 2.76 12.02 10.33
CA PHE A 412 2.65 11.28 9.07
C PHE A 412 3.05 12.14 7.87
N TYR A 413 2.71 13.42 7.88
CA TYR A 413 3.07 14.35 6.82
C TYR A 413 4.56 14.70 6.80
N THR A 414 5.16 14.93 7.97
CA THR A 414 6.53 15.45 8.08
C THR A 414 7.63 14.39 8.16
N ARG A 415 7.36 13.23 8.78
CA ARG A 415 8.38 12.21 9.06
C ARG A 415 8.32 10.98 8.16
N GLU A 416 7.17 10.69 7.55
CA GLU A 416 7.01 9.48 6.75
C GLU A 416 7.38 9.73 5.28
N GLN A 417 8.28 8.91 4.73
CA GLN A 417 8.72 9.06 3.34
C GLN A 417 7.61 8.67 2.35
N ARG A 418 7.52 9.42 1.24
CA ARG A 418 6.56 9.14 0.16
C ARG A 418 7.16 8.18 -0.86
N PRO A 419 6.35 7.25 -1.41
CA PRO A 419 4.90 7.12 -1.21
C PRO A 419 4.54 6.43 0.11
N TRP A 420 3.49 6.93 0.78
CA TRP A 420 3.04 6.38 2.07
C TRP A 420 2.68 4.90 1.97
N HIS A 421 3.11 4.13 2.97
CA HIS A 421 2.73 2.73 3.12
C HIS A 421 1.21 2.59 3.34
N PRO A 422 0.54 1.54 2.81
CA PRO A 422 -0.91 1.34 2.98
C PRO A 422 -1.43 1.48 4.42
N ALA A 423 -0.69 0.96 5.40
CA ALA A 423 -1.05 1.09 6.81
C ALA A 423 -1.11 2.56 7.28
N VAL A 424 -0.18 3.40 6.82
CA VAL A 424 -0.15 4.84 7.14
C VAL A 424 -1.32 5.56 6.49
N ILE A 425 -1.70 5.16 5.27
CA ILE A 425 -2.88 5.72 4.58
C ILE A 425 -4.15 5.41 5.38
N PHE A 426 -4.36 4.17 5.82
CA PHE A 426 -5.55 3.83 6.62
C PHE A 426 -5.56 4.55 7.98
N SER A 427 -4.42 4.66 8.65
CA SER A 427 -4.31 5.42 9.90
C SER A 427 -4.57 6.92 9.69
N ALA A 428 -4.11 7.51 8.59
CA ALA A 428 -4.38 8.90 8.26
C ALA A 428 -5.88 9.13 7.98
N GLN A 429 -6.54 8.22 7.27
CA GLN A 429 -7.99 8.31 7.03
C GLN A 429 -8.81 8.17 8.33
N LEU A 430 -8.36 7.32 9.25
CA LEU A 430 -8.95 7.22 10.59
C LEU A 430 -8.81 8.53 11.37
N ALA A 431 -7.61 9.12 11.40
CA ALA A 431 -7.37 10.41 12.05
C ALA A 431 -8.20 11.55 11.44
N VAL A 432 -8.40 11.57 10.11
CA VAL A 432 -9.28 12.53 9.44
C VAL A 432 -10.74 12.34 9.88
N SER A 433 -11.23 11.09 9.94
CA SER A 433 -12.57 10.78 10.45
C SER A 433 -12.77 11.24 11.89
N ASP A 434 -11.78 11.04 12.74
CA ASP A 434 -11.82 11.45 14.14
C ASP A 434 -11.85 12.97 14.29
N LEU A 435 -11.06 13.69 13.50
CA LEU A 435 -11.06 15.16 13.52
C LEU A 435 -12.37 15.74 13.01
N LEU A 436 -12.93 15.19 11.92
CA LEU A 436 -14.22 15.63 11.39
C LEU A 436 -15.34 15.50 12.44
N TYR A 437 -15.36 14.40 13.19
CA TYR A 437 -16.30 14.23 14.28
C TYR A 437 -15.96 15.09 15.50
N ALA A 438 -14.68 15.22 15.86
CA ALA A 438 -14.24 16.07 16.98
C ALA A 438 -14.73 17.51 16.84
N LEU A 439 -14.79 18.06 15.62
CA LEU A 439 -15.31 19.40 15.35
C LEU A 439 -16.81 19.57 15.70
N THR A 440 -17.57 18.47 15.79
CA THR A 440 -18.99 18.49 16.19
C THR A 440 -19.19 18.41 17.71
N LEU A 441 -18.14 18.06 18.47
CA LEU A 441 -18.23 17.89 19.92
C LEU A 441 -18.50 19.19 20.69
N PRO A 442 -17.92 20.36 20.35
CA PRO A 442 -18.21 21.59 21.07
C PRO A 442 -19.68 22.05 20.94
N PRO A 443 -20.31 22.09 19.74
CA PRO A 443 -21.74 22.34 19.61
C PRO A 443 -22.59 21.34 20.41
N LEU A 444 -22.18 20.07 20.43
CA LEU A 444 -22.88 19.02 21.17
C LEU A 444 -22.72 19.18 22.69
N ALA A 445 -21.55 19.57 23.18
CA ALA A 445 -21.30 19.87 24.59
C ALA A 445 -22.10 21.09 25.05
N ALA A 446 -22.13 22.15 24.23
CA ALA A 446 -22.94 23.33 24.48
C ALA A 446 -24.45 23.00 24.51
N TYR A 447 -24.91 22.05 23.70
CA TYR A 447 -26.29 21.56 23.73
C TYR A 447 -26.63 20.83 25.04
N TYR A 448 -25.71 20.04 25.60
CA TYR A 448 -25.93 19.33 26.87
C TYR A 448 -25.69 20.20 28.11
N TYR A 449 -25.11 21.38 27.96
CA TYR A 449 -24.96 22.31 29.08
C TYR A 449 -26.34 22.87 29.50
N PRO A 450 -26.69 22.88 30.81
CA PRO A 450 -28.01 23.35 31.26
C PRO A 450 -28.25 24.84 30.94
N PRO A 451 -29.44 25.22 30.44
CA PRO A 451 -30.55 24.36 30.01
C PRO A 451 -30.28 23.75 28.62
N LYS A 452 -30.64 22.47 28.44
CA LYS A 452 -30.42 21.72 27.20
C LYS A 452 -31.18 22.32 26.01
N HIS A 453 -30.49 23.10 25.18
CA HIS A 453 -31.09 23.90 24.11
C HIS A 453 -30.22 23.96 22.85
N TRP A 454 -30.75 23.50 21.71
CA TRP A 454 -30.02 23.46 20.44
C TRP A 454 -30.15 24.77 19.66
N ARG A 455 -29.03 25.49 19.45
CA ARG A 455 -28.99 26.84 18.84
C ARG A 455 -28.46 26.89 17.41
N TYR A 456 -27.99 25.77 16.86
CA TYR A 456 -27.20 25.75 15.62
C TYR A 456 -28.04 25.43 14.37
N GLY A 457 -29.36 25.37 14.50
CA GLY A 457 -30.29 25.07 13.41
C GLY A 457 -30.43 23.59 13.06
N GLU A 458 -31.40 23.30 12.18
CA GLU A 458 -31.76 21.94 11.73
C GLU A 458 -30.57 21.21 11.08
N ALA A 459 -29.88 21.87 10.14
CA ALA A 459 -28.80 21.27 9.37
C ALA A 459 -27.65 20.78 10.27
N ALA A 460 -27.27 21.56 11.28
CA ALA A 460 -26.23 21.18 12.22
C ALA A 460 -26.67 20.00 13.10
N CYS A 461 -27.94 19.92 13.48
CA CYS A 461 -28.47 18.77 14.24
C CYS A 461 -28.37 17.49 13.41
N ARG A 462 -28.79 17.54 12.14
CA ARG A 462 -28.69 16.39 11.23
C ARG A 462 -27.24 15.99 10.97
N LEU A 463 -26.39 16.97 10.73
CA LEU A 463 -24.97 16.76 10.45
C LEU A 463 -24.24 16.14 11.65
N GLU A 464 -24.55 16.54 12.88
CA GLU A 464 -23.95 15.94 14.09
C GLU A 464 -24.29 14.45 14.20
N ARG A 465 -25.57 14.07 14.02
CA ARG A 465 -26.00 12.66 14.07
C ARG A 465 -25.42 11.82 12.94
N PHE A 466 -25.31 12.40 11.76
CA PHE A 466 -24.68 11.78 10.60
C PHE A 466 -23.19 11.60 10.79
N LEU A 467 -22.45 12.63 11.21
CA LEU A 467 -21.00 12.55 11.43
C LEU A 467 -20.64 11.63 12.59
N PHE A 468 -21.46 11.56 13.65
CA PHE A 468 -21.32 10.54 14.70
C PHE A 468 -21.38 9.12 14.12
N THR A 469 -22.39 8.84 13.28
CA THR A 469 -22.59 7.50 12.71
C THR A 469 -21.53 7.17 11.66
N CYS A 470 -21.17 8.13 10.81
CA CYS A 470 -20.06 8.03 9.86
C CYS A 470 -18.73 7.77 10.56
N ASN A 471 -18.43 8.46 11.67
CA ASN A 471 -17.21 8.23 12.43
C ASN A 471 -17.19 6.83 13.02
N LEU A 472 -18.26 6.40 13.69
CA LEU A 472 -18.37 5.06 14.26
C LEU A 472 -18.11 3.96 13.20
N LEU A 473 -18.78 4.05 12.04
CA LEU A 473 -18.61 3.10 10.94
C LEU A 473 -17.22 3.20 10.29
N GLY A 474 -16.73 4.43 10.07
CA GLY A 474 -15.41 4.71 9.51
C GLY A 474 -14.30 4.14 10.38
N SER A 475 -14.35 4.35 11.70
CA SER A 475 -13.38 3.80 12.65
C SER A 475 -13.33 2.28 12.60
N ILE A 476 -14.51 1.64 12.61
CA ILE A 476 -14.64 0.18 12.46
C ILE A 476 -14.00 -0.33 11.16
N ILE A 477 -14.31 0.30 10.02
CA ILE A 477 -13.79 -0.07 8.71
C ILE A 477 -12.25 0.10 8.67
N PHE A 478 -11.74 1.27 9.07
CA PHE A 478 -10.30 1.56 8.99
C PHE A 478 -9.48 0.74 9.98
N ILE A 479 -9.96 0.48 11.21
CA ILE A 479 -9.31 -0.45 12.15
C ILE A 479 -9.23 -1.86 11.54
N THR A 480 -10.29 -2.32 10.87
CA THR A 480 -10.30 -3.62 10.18
C THR A 480 -9.29 -3.63 9.03
N CYS A 481 -9.22 -2.57 8.21
CA CYS A 481 -8.24 -2.44 7.13
C CYS A 481 -6.79 -2.43 7.63
N ILE A 482 -6.51 -1.71 8.72
CA ILE A 482 -5.19 -1.69 9.38
C ILE A 482 -4.80 -3.12 9.80
N SER A 483 -5.74 -3.83 10.43
CA SER A 483 -5.56 -5.19 10.95
C SER A 483 -5.32 -6.20 9.83
N LEU A 484 -6.10 -6.14 8.76
CA LEU A 484 -5.94 -6.99 7.58
C LEU A 484 -4.61 -6.71 6.87
N ASN A 485 -4.23 -5.44 6.73
CA ASN A 485 -2.94 -5.07 6.14
C ASN A 485 -1.76 -5.61 6.97
N ARG A 486 -1.87 -5.60 8.30
CA ARG A 486 -0.86 -6.23 9.18
C ARG A 486 -0.82 -7.74 9.03
N TYR A 487 -1.97 -8.40 8.98
CA TYR A 487 -2.07 -9.83 8.68
C TYR A 487 -1.39 -10.20 7.36
N LEU A 488 -1.74 -9.51 6.28
CA LEU A 488 -1.15 -9.75 4.96
C LEU A 488 0.37 -9.49 4.98
N GLY A 489 0.84 -8.49 5.72
CA GLY A 489 2.26 -8.20 5.88
C GLY A 489 3.05 -9.31 6.58
N VAL A 490 2.45 -9.95 7.59
CA VAL A 490 3.08 -11.02 8.38
C VAL A 490 2.99 -12.38 7.67
N VAL A 491 1.82 -12.73 7.15
CA VAL A 491 1.53 -14.07 6.59
C VAL A 491 1.86 -14.17 5.10
N HIS A 492 1.61 -13.10 4.34
CA HIS A 492 1.79 -13.07 2.89
C HIS A 492 2.69 -11.90 2.44
N PRO A 493 3.95 -11.81 2.93
CA PRO A 493 4.84 -10.66 2.69
C PRO A 493 5.14 -10.41 1.20
N PHE A 494 5.05 -11.44 0.36
CA PHE A 494 5.21 -11.30 -1.09
C PHE A 494 3.98 -10.72 -1.79
N PHE A 495 2.77 -10.97 -1.26
CA PHE A 495 1.51 -10.46 -1.79
C PHE A 495 1.36 -8.97 -1.48
N THR A 496 1.70 -8.55 -0.25
CA THR A 496 1.68 -7.14 0.14
C THR A 496 2.66 -6.29 -0.67
N HIS A 497 3.88 -6.79 -0.91
CA HIS A 497 4.90 -6.05 -1.65
C HIS A 497 4.69 -6.04 -3.18
N SER A 498 3.94 -7.01 -3.74
CA SER A 498 3.68 -7.11 -5.19
C SER A 498 2.31 -6.56 -5.62
N GLN A 499 1.27 -6.70 -4.79
CA GLN A 499 -0.11 -6.35 -5.15
C GLN A 499 -0.67 -5.14 -4.37
N LEU A 500 -0.38 -4.97 -3.08
CA LEU A 500 -0.88 -3.82 -2.29
C LEU A 500 -0.03 -2.55 -2.47
N ARG A 501 -0.13 -1.96 -3.66
CA ARG A 501 0.38 -0.60 -3.91
C ARG A 501 -0.43 0.46 -3.15
N PRO A 502 0.16 1.63 -2.82
CA PRO A 502 -0.55 2.77 -2.19
C PRO A 502 -1.84 3.19 -2.90
N LYS A 503 -1.92 3.02 -4.22
CA LYS A 503 -3.14 3.28 -5.00
C LYS A 503 -4.34 2.42 -4.57
N HIS A 504 -4.10 1.15 -4.25
CA HIS A 504 -5.17 0.26 -3.78
C HIS A 504 -5.62 0.65 -2.37
N ALA A 505 -4.70 1.10 -1.51
CA ALA A 505 -5.06 1.60 -0.19
C ALA A 505 -5.97 2.83 -0.28
N TRP A 506 -5.66 3.79 -1.16
CA TRP A 506 -6.55 4.92 -1.44
C TRP A 506 -7.92 4.48 -2.01
N ALA A 507 -7.94 3.52 -2.93
CA ALA A 507 -9.19 2.99 -3.49
C ALA A 507 -10.04 2.29 -2.42
N VAL A 508 -9.43 1.42 -1.60
CA VAL A 508 -10.11 0.75 -0.47
C VAL A 508 -10.62 1.77 0.53
N SER A 509 -9.86 2.82 0.83
CA SER A 509 -10.31 3.91 1.70
C SER A 509 -11.50 4.67 1.11
N ALA A 510 -11.51 4.94 -0.20
CA ALA A 510 -12.64 5.59 -0.87
C ALA A 510 -13.90 4.72 -0.82
N VAL A 511 -13.78 3.42 -1.05
CA VAL A 511 -14.88 2.46 -0.91
C VAL A 511 -15.36 2.39 0.54
N GLY A 512 -14.44 2.38 1.52
CA GLY A 512 -14.78 2.40 2.94
C GLY A 512 -15.57 3.64 3.34
N TRP A 513 -15.15 4.81 2.88
CA TRP A 513 -15.90 6.06 3.07
C TRP A 513 -17.28 6.02 2.42
N ALA A 514 -17.38 5.56 1.17
CA ALA A 514 -18.66 5.45 0.49
C ALA A 514 -19.61 4.50 1.24
N LEU A 515 -19.11 3.38 1.75
CA LEU A 515 -19.90 2.45 2.55
C LEU A 515 -20.35 3.06 3.87
N ALA A 516 -19.46 3.77 4.58
CA ALA A 516 -19.80 4.46 5.83
C ALA A 516 -20.88 5.53 5.60
N VAL A 517 -20.73 6.35 4.55
CA VAL A 517 -21.71 7.37 4.17
C VAL A 517 -23.05 6.76 3.79
N LEU A 518 -23.05 5.68 3.00
CA LEU A 518 -24.27 5.01 2.57
C LEU A 518 -25.05 4.43 3.76
N LEU A 519 -24.36 3.76 4.68
CA LEU A 519 -24.97 3.21 5.89
C LEU A 519 -25.42 4.29 6.88
N ALA A 520 -24.73 5.43 6.93
CA ALA A 520 -25.10 6.56 7.78
C ALA A 520 -26.18 7.45 7.15
N ALA A 521 -26.36 7.49 5.84
CA ALA A 521 -27.27 8.40 5.15
C ALA A 521 -28.70 8.44 5.73
N PRO A 522 -29.34 7.30 6.11
CA PRO A 522 -30.66 7.33 6.72
C PRO A 522 -30.75 8.16 8.01
N THR A 523 -29.64 8.38 8.74
CA THR A 523 -29.68 9.23 9.94
C THR A 523 -30.09 10.65 9.62
N LEU A 524 -29.74 11.17 8.43
CA LEU A 524 -30.10 12.54 8.03
C LEU A 524 -31.62 12.72 7.89
N SER A 525 -32.34 11.66 7.54
CA SER A 525 -33.81 11.67 7.45
C SER A 525 -34.45 11.49 8.81
N PHE A 526 -33.91 10.61 9.66
CA PHE A 526 -34.48 10.33 10.99
C PHE A 526 -34.16 11.38 12.05
N SER A 527 -33.05 12.12 11.92
CA SER A 527 -32.71 13.19 12.84
C SER A 527 -33.41 14.49 12.46
N HIS A 528 -33.96 15.19 13.45
CA HIS A 528 -34.61 16.47 13.21
C HIS A 528 -34.64 17.33 14.49
N LEU A 529 -34.97 18.61 14.32
CA LEU A 529 -35.16 19.55 15.41
C LEU A 529 -36.60 19.53 15.90
N LYS A 530 -36.81 19.16 17.16
CA LYS A 530 -38.09 19.28 17.83
C LYS A 530 -38.24 20.68 18.43
N ARG A 531 -39.19 21.44 17.89
CA ARG A 531 -39.57 22.76 18.40
C ARG A 531 -40.63 22.63 19.50
N PRO A 532 -40.64 23.56 20.47
CA PRO A 532 -41.66 23.56 21.52
C PRO A 532 -43.05 23.87 20.94
N PRO A 533 -44.13 23.27 21.49
CA PRO A 533 -45.50 23.52 21.05
C PRO A 533 -46.06 24.89 21.48
N GLN A 534 -45.43 25.56 22.46
CA GLN A 534 -45.76 26.92 22.87
C GLN A 534 -44.49 27.79 22.93
N GLU A 535 -44.59 29.03 22.45
CA GLU A 535 -43.50 30.00 22.57
C GLU A 535 -43.30 30.40 24.05
N GLY A 536 -42.11 30.15 24.57
CA GLY A 536 -41.75 30.46 25.94
C GLY A 536 -40.25 30.58 26.12
N HIS A 537 -39.81 31.21 27.22
CA HIS A 537 -38.39 31.35 27.50
C HIS A 537 -37.82 30.00 28.00
N CYS A 538 -36.86 29.46 27.24
CA CYS A 538 -36.15 28.24 27.62
C CYS A 538 -35.35 28.47 28.91
N THR A 539 -35.74 27.77 29.97
CA THR A 539 -35.10 27.84 31.30
C THR A 539 -35.01 26.43 31.88
N THR A 540 -34.13 26.22 32.86
CA THR A 540 -34.01 24.92 33.54
C THR A 540 -35.32 24.48 34.23
N ALA A 541 -36.17 25.44 34.62
CA ALA A 541 -37.48 25.20 35.21
C ALA A 541 -38.55 24.76 34.17
N ARG A 542 -38.41 25.19 32.90
CA ARG A 542 -39.34 24.93 31.79
C ARG A 542 -38.64 24.31 30.57
N PRO A 543 -38.15 23.05 30.67
CA PRO A 543 -37.44 22.37 29.58
C PRO A 543 -38.30 22.10 28.34
N GLU A 544 -39.62 22.11 28.47
CA GLU A 544 -40.59 21.98 27.39
C GLU A 544 -40.57 23.14 26.39
N ALA A 545 -40.07 24.32 26.81
CA ALA A 545 -39.88 25.49 25.96
C ALA A 545 -38.54 25.48 25.19
N CYS A 546 -37.70 24.46 25.38
CA CYS A 546 -36.38 24.37 24.77
C CYS A 546 -36.40 23.55 23.47
N ILE A 547 -35.67 24.04 22.47
CA ILE A 547 -35.47 23.36 21.19
C ILE A 547 -34.53 22.16 21.38
N LYS A 548 -34.96 20.96 20.97
CA LYS A 548 -34.21 19.70 21.13
C LYS A 548 -33.77 19.14 19.79
N CYS A 549 -32.52 18.68 19.71
CA CYS A 549 -32.03 17.90 18.57
C CYS A 549 -32.28 16.40 18.82
N LEU A 550 -33.31 15.85 18.16
CA LEU A 550 -33.68 14.44 18.26
C LEU A 550 -32.82 13.59 17.34
N GLY A 551 -32.21 12.55 17.91
CA GLY A 551 -31.45 11.54 17.16
C GLY A 551 -32.23 10.25 16.86
N THR A 552 -33.48 10.19 17.32
CA THR A 552 -34.44 9.11 17.09
C THR A 552 -35.58 9.67 16.24
N ALA A 553 -36.16 8.82 15.40
CA ALA A 553 -37.29 9.22 14.57
C ALA A 553 -38.53 9.59 15.41
N ASP A 554 -39.42 10.40 14.81
CA ASP A 554 -40.72 10.74 15.39
C ASP A 554 -41.63 9.52 15.57
N ASP A 555 -42.72 9.72 16.31
CA ASP A 555 -43.68 8.68 16.68
C ASP A 555 -44.17 7.86 15.47
N ASN A 556 -44.33 8.48 14.29
CA ASN A 556 -44.83 7.81 13.09
C ASN A 556 -43.74 6.97 12.38
N TRP A 557 -42.46 7.26 12.62
CA TRP A 557 -41.32 6.65 11.90
C TRP A 557 -40.42 5.82 12.82
N ILE A 558 -40.79 5.63 14.08
CA ILE A 558 -40.01 4.89 15.07
C ILE A 558 -39.85 3.40 14.71
N GLU A 559 -40.82 2.81 14.03
CA GLU A 559 -40.77 1.44 13.51
C GLU A 559 -39.72 1.30 12.38
N ALA A 560 -39.71 2.24 11.44
CA ALA A 560 -38.65 2.30 10.42
C ALA A 560 -37.27 2.53 11.04
N TYR A 561 -37.18 3.37 12.08
CA TYR A 561 -35.94 3.59 12.82
C TYR A 561 -35.47 2.34 13.59
N ARG A 562 -36.41 1.51 14.07
CA ARG A 562 -36.10 0.20 14.67
C ARG A 562 -35.48 -0.73 13.64
N ALA A 563 -36.09 -0.87 12.46
CA ALA A 563 -35.55 -1.67 11.37
C ALA A 563 -34.15 -1.17 10.97
N TYR A 564 -33.98 0.15 10.79
CA TYR A 564 -32.68 0.76 10.52
C TYR A 564 -31.65 0.48 11.63
N SER A 565 -32.04 0.57 12.90
CA SER A 565 -31.14 0.29 14.02
C SER A 565 -30.70 -1.17 14.04
N LEU A 566 -31.58 -2.13 13.71
CA LEU A 566 -31.22 -3.54 13.55
C LEU A 566 -30.26 -3.78 12.38
N VAL A 567 -30.51 -3.13 11.23
CA VAL A 567 -29.60 -3.16 10.07
C VAL A 567 -28.23 -2.63 10.46
N LEU A 568 -28.17 -1.53 11.21
CA LEU A 568 -26.92 -0.93 11.64
C LEU A 568 -26.17 -1.81 12.66
N VAL A 569 -26.86 -2.49 13.58
CA VAL A 569 -26.23 -3.47 14.47
C VAL A 569 -25.69 -4.66 13.67
N ALA A 570 -26.43 -5.19 12.71
CA ALA A 570 -26.02 -6.35 11.93
C ALA A 570 -24.85 -6.02 10.99
N LEU A 571 -25.00 -4.99 10.14
CA LEU A 571 -24.03 -4.64 9.10
C LEU A 571 -22.92 -3.70 9.59
N GLY A 572 -23.22 -2.80 10.52
CA GLY A 572 -22.27 -1.82 11.08
C GLY A 572 -21.54 -2.31 12.32
N GLY A 573 -22.12 -3.26 13.07
CA GLY A 573 -21.52 -3.85 14.27
C GLY A 573 -21.07 -5.30 14.10
N GLY A 574 -22.02 -6.20 13.84
CA GLY A 574 -21.82 -7.65 13.88
C GLY A 574 -20.89 -8.17 12.78
N LEU A 575 -21.14 -7.80 11.52
CA LEU A 575 -20.30 -8.21 10.39
C LEU A 575 -18.84 -7.70 10.54
N PRO A 576 -18.59 -6.41 10.83
CA PRO A 576 -17.22 -5.93 11.05
C PRO A 576 -16.53 -6.54 12.27
N LEU A 577 -17.26 -6.84 13.35
CA LEU A 577 -16.72 -7.57 14.49
C LEU A 577 -16.25 -8.96 14.09
N LEU A 578 -17.08 -9.71 13.35
CA LEU A 578 -16.71 -11.04 12.89
C LEU A 578 -15.48 -11.00 11.99
N LEU A 579 -15.41 -10.03 11.06
CA LEU A 579 -14.24 -9.81 10.22
C LEU A 579 -13.00 -9.44 11.03
N SER A 580 -13.14 -8.57 12.04
CA SER A 580 -12.05 -8.15 12.93
C SER A 580 -11.54 -9.31 13.79
N LEU A 581 -12.43 -10.12 14.37
CA LEU A 581 -12.07 -11.30 15.17
C LEU A 581 -11.36 -12.37 14.34
N VAL A 582 -11.84 -12.63 13.11
CA VAL A 582 -11.17 -13.55 12.18
C VAL A 582 -9.79 -13.02 11.80
N ALA A 583 -9.67 -11.72 11.48
CA ALA A 583 -8.40 -11.10 11.13
C ALA A 583 -7.40 -11.11 12.31
N TYR A 584 -7.84 -10.75 13.51
CA TYR A 584 -7.01 -10.77 14.72
C TYR A 584 -6.63 -12.19 15.16
N GLY A 585 -7.55 -13.15 15.07
CA GLY A 585 -7.27 -14.55 15.35
C GLY A 585 -6.26 -15.16 14.36
N ALA A 586 -6.40 -14.85 13.07
CA ALA A 586 -5.46 -15.28 12.04
C ALA A 586 -4.07 -14.63 12.23
N LEU A 587 -4.02 -13.35 12.58
CA LEU A 587 -2.79 -12.61 12.89
C LEU A 587 -2.10 -13.16 14.15
N GLY A 588 -2.83 -13.38 15.24
CA GLY A 588 -2.29 -13.94 16.49
C GLY A 588 -1.73 -15.35 16.29
N ARG A 589 -2.44 -16.21 15.55
CA ARG A 589 -1.96 -17.57 15.23
C ARG A 589 -0.69 -17.55 14.39
N ALA A 590 -0.61 -16.66 13.41
CA ALA A 590 0.58 -16.51 12.56
C ALA A 590 1.80 -16.03 13.36
N VAL A 591 1.60 -15.07 14.27
CA VAL A 591 2.67 -14.55 15.13
C VAL A 591 3.15 -15.62 16.11
N TRP A 592 2.24 -16.37 16.74
CA TRP A 592 2.62 -17.45 17.66
C TRP A 592 3.47 -18.52 16.97
N ARG A 593 3.08 -18.95 15.76
CA ARG A 593 3.83 -19.98 14.99
C ARG A 593 5.16 -19.48 14.43
N SER A 594 5.44 -18.18 14.47
CA SER A 594 6.68 -17.62 13.93
C SER A 594 7.80 -17.60 14.97
N HIS A 595 8.81 -18.46 14.77
CA HIS A 595 10.05 -18.42 15.57
C HIS A 595 11.01 -17.30 15.14
N SER A 596 10.83 -16.74 13.94
CA SER A 596 11.73 -15.74 13.33
C SER A 596 11.44 -14.28 13.71
N MET A 597 10.34 -13.98 14.42
CA MET A 597 9.98 -12.60 14.77
C MET A 597 10.60 -12.17 16.10
N THR A 598 11.17 -10.96 16.14
CA THR A 598 11.71 -10.33 17.35
C THR A 598 10.60 -10.06 18.38
N ALA A 599 10.95 -10.11 19.67
CA ALA A 599 10.01 -9.85 20.77
C ALA A 599 9.30 -8.49 20.62
N ALA A 600 10.00 -7.45 20.14
CA ALA A 600 9.44 -6.13 19.90
C ALA A 600 8.31 -6.12 18.86
N ASN A 601 8.47 -6.84 17.74
CA ASN A 601 7.43 -6.92 16.70
C ASN A 601 6.23 -7.76 17.18
N LYS A 602 6.47 -8.81 17.97
CA LYS A 602 5.40 -9.59 18.60
C LYS A 602 4.60 -8.73 19.57
N LEU A 603 5.28 -7.93 20.40
CA LEU A 603 4.64 -6.99 21.32
C LEU A 603 3.80 -5.94 20.58
N GLN A 604 4.33 -5.34 19.50
CA GLN A 604 3.56 -4.36 18.70
C GLN A 604 2.28 -4.95 18.12
N VAL A 605 2.33 -6.18 17.61
CA VAL A 605 1.14 -6.87 17.09
C VAL A 605 0.16 -7.19 18.22
N MET A 606 0.66 -7.66 19.37
CA MET A 606 -0.19 -7.94 20.53
C MET A 606 -0.88 -6.68 21.06
N VAL A 607 -0.17 -5.54 21.13
CA VAL A 607 -0.73 -4.24 21.52
C VAL A 607 -1.80 -3.79 20.52
N LEU A 608 -1.57 -3.92 19.22
CA LEU A 608 -2.55 -3.59 18.19
C LEU A 608 -3.82 -4.44 18.31
N VAL A 609 -3.67 -5.76 18.52
CA VAL A 609 -4.79 -6.68 18.67
C VAL A 609 -5.55 -6.41 19.96
N SER A 610 -4.87 -6.24 21.09
CA SER A 610 -5.51 -6.02 22.39
C SER A 610 -6.24 -4.69 22.45
N SER A 611 -5.64 -3.61 21.93
CA SER A 611 -6.28 -2.29 21.87
C SER A 611 -7.49 -2.27 20.92
N GLY A 612 -7.40 -2.90 19.74
CA GLY A 612 -8.53 -3.03 18.83
C GLY A 612 -9.71 -3.79 19.44
N VAL A 613 -9.46 -4.94 20.08
CA VAL A 613 -10.49 -5.72 20.78
C VAL A 613 -11.07 -4.95 21.96
N ALA A 614 -10.22 -4.26 22.74
CA ALA A 614 -10.67 -3.45 23.87
C ALA A 614 -11.65 -2.36 23.43
N VAL A 615 -11.32 -1.58 22.39
CA VAL A 615 -12.20 -0.52 21.86
C VAL A 615 -13.54 -1.07 21.36
N TYR A 616 -13.53 -2.23 20.69
CA TYR A 616 -14.77 -2.88 20.26
C TYR A 616 -15.65 -3.31 21.43
N ALA A 617 -15.04 -3.92 22.46
CA ALA A 617 -15.74 -4.44 23.62
C ALA A 617 -16.23 -3.33 24.56
N SER A 618 -15.48 -2.25 24.72
CA SER A 618 -15.80 -1.17 25.66
C SER A 618 -16.66 -0.06 25.06
N SER A 619 -16.54 0.23 23.76
CA SER A 619 -17.20 1.39 23.14
C SER A 619 -18.21 0.99 22.06
N TYR A 620 -17.80 0.26 21.02
CA TYR A 620 -18.64 0.08 19.83
C TYR A 620 -19.78 -0.92 20.03
N MET A 621 -19.50 -2.11 20.57
CA MET A 621 -20.53 -3.12 20.81
C MET A 621 -21.57 -2.68 21.85
N PRO A 622 -21.16 -2.13 23.01
CA PRO A 622 -22.11 -1.60 23.97
C PRO A 622 -23.04 -0.55 23.36
N TYR A 623 -22.54 0.35 22.50
CA TYR A 623 -23.38 1.35 21.84
C TYR A 623 -24.43 0.73 20.92
N TYR A 624 -24.03 -0.21 20.06
CA TYR A 624 -24.96 -0.88 19.14
C TYR A 624 -26.06 -1.65 19.87
N VAL A 625 -25.69 -2.44 20.89
CA VAL A 625 -26.63 -3.22 21.69
C VAL A 625 -27.57 -2.30 22.47
N THR A 626 -27.02 -1.35 23.23
CA THR A 626 -27.84 -0.45 24.06
C THR A 626 -28.73 0.47 23.24
N ARG A 627 -28.34 0.85 22.01
CA ARG A 627 -29.19 1.61 21.10
C ARG A 627 -30.46 0.84 20.74
N VAL A 628 -30.33 -0.43 20.35
CA VAL A 628 -31.49 -1.27 20.01
C VAL A 628 -32.36 -1.47 21.24
N LEU A 629 -31.77 -1.81 22.38
CA LEU A 629 -32.51 -1.97 23.64
C LEU A 629 -33.26 -0.68 24.03
N ASN A 630 -32.64 0.48 23.87
CA ASN A 630 -33.27 1.76 24.17
C ASN A 630 -34.45 2.06 23.24
N VAL A 631 -34.36 1.72 21.95
CA VAL A 631 -35.50 1.86 21.01
C VAL A 631 -36.65 0.93 21.41
N TYR A 632 -36.37 -0.33 21.76
CA TYR A 632 -37.40 -1.26 22.25
C TYR A 632 -38.04 -0.79 23.57
N ALA A 633 -37.23 -0.28 24.50
CA ALA A 633 -37.73 0.26 25.77
C ALA A 633 -38.65 1.47 25.53
N GLN A 634 -38.28 2.37 24.61
CA GLN A 634 -39.09 3.53 24.25
C GLN A 634 -40.41 3.15 23.58
N LEU A 635 -40.39 2.17 22.67
CA LEU A 635 -41.61 1.63 22.05
C LEU A 635 -42.55 1.00 23.08
N ARG A 636 -42.01 0.19 23.98
CA ARG A 636 -42.79 -0.45 25.04
C ARG A 636 -43.42 0.58 25.98
N TRP A 637 -42.67 1.60 26.39
CA TRP A 637 -43.19 2.65 27.25
C TRP A 637 -44.31 3.45 26.56
N LYS A 638 -44.13 3.80 25.27
CA LYS A 638 -45.17 4.49 24.48
C LYS A 638 -46.44 3.66 24.33
N ALA A 639 -46.34 2.35 24.14
CA ALA A 639 -47.50 1.46 24.06
C ALA A 639 -48.30 1.36 25.37
N LEU A 640 -47.62 1.48 26.52
CA LEU A 640 -48.25 1.44 27.85
C LEU A 640 -48.81 2.81 28.30
N CYS A 641 -48.33 3.87 27.67
CA CYS A 641 -48.56 5.25 28.06
C CYS A 641 -50.03 5.72 28.14
N PRO A 642 -50.92 5.32 27.22
CA PRO A 642 -52.31 5.76 27.29
C PRO A 642 -53.06 5.18 28.49
N GLY A 643 -52.54 4.08 29.08
CA GLY A 643 -53.14 3.39 30.22
C GLY A 643 -52.62 3.83 31.60
N PHE A 644 -51.77 4.85 31.71
CA PHE A 644 -51.28 5.32 33.01
C PHE A 644 -52.32 6.19 33.74
N ALA A 645 -52.57 5.89 35.01
CA ALA A 645 -53.51 6.63 35.85
C ALA A 645 -52.87 7.85 36.56
N SER A 646 -51.54 7.91 36.68
CA SER A 646 -50.84 9.00 37.37
C SER A 646 -49.39 9.20 36.89
N VAL A 647 -48.83 10.40 37.12
CA VAL A 647 -47.44 10.73 36.77
C VAL A 647 -46.42 9.78 37.45
N PRO A 648 -46.53 9.47 38.77
CA PRO A 648 -45.58 8.56 39.42
C PRO A 648 -45.61 7.13 38.85
N GLN A 649 -46.75 6.69 38.35
CA GLN A 649 -46.88 5.39 37.68
C GLN A 649 -46.13 5.39 36.34
N ALA A 650 -46.24 6.47 35.56
CA ALA A 650 -45.53 6.65 34.31
C ALA A 650 -43.99 6.72 34.50
N GLU A 651 -43.55 7.38 35.58
CA GLU A 651 -42.13 7.48 35.97
C GLU A 651 -41.55 6.11 36.37
N LYS A 652 -42.29 5.33 37.16
CA LYS A 652 -41.85 3.98 37.60
C LYS A 652 -41.80 2.97 36.45
N ALA A 653 -42.63 3.15 35.42
CA ALA A 653 -42.65 2.32 34.23
C ALA A 653 -41.49 2.62 33.26
N LEU A 654 -40.73 3.70 33.48
CA LEU A 654 -39.60 4.10 32.65
C LEU A 654 -38.41 3.16 32.87
N ASP A 655 -37.88 2.56 31.80
CA ASP A 655 -36.67 1.74 31.88
C ASP A 655 -35.41 2.61 31.93
N LEU A 656 -35.19 3.23 33.09
CA LEU A 656 -34.07 4.14 33.33
C LEU A 656 -32.72 3.44 33.17
N ARG A 657 -32.63 2.14 33.49
CA ARG A 657 -31.37 1.37 33.39
C ARG A 657 -30.91 1.26 31.94
N THR A 658 -31.82 0.86 31.06
CA THR A 658 -31.52 0.73 29.63
C THR A 658 -31.17 2.08 29.01
N TYR A 659 -31.89 3.14 29.37
CA TYR A 659 -31.59 4.50 28.90
C TYR A 659 -30.22 5.00 29.39
N VAL A 660 -29.92 4.87 30.68
CA VAL A 660 -28.64 5.30 31.25
C VAL A 660 -27.48 4.52 30.63
N ALA A 661 -27.63 3.20 30.47
CA ALA A 661 -26.64 2.37 29.78
C ALA A 661 -26.40 2.86 28.33
N HIS A 662 -27.46 3.25 27.61
CA HIS A 662 -27.34 3.84 26.29
C HIS A 662 -26.63 5.20 26.29
N GLN A 663 -26.93 6.08 27.26
CA GLN A 663 -26.25 7.38 27.37
C GLN A 663 -24.76 7.22 27.72
N VAL A 664 -24.42 6.29 28.62
CA VAL A 664 -23.03 5.96 28.95
C VAL A 664 -22.30 5.42 27.71
N ALA A 665 -22.90 4.46 27.00
CA ALA A 665 -22.31 3.92 25.77
C ALA A 665 -22.13 5.00 24.69
N ARG A 666 -23.07 5.94 24.59
CA ARG A 666 -22.98 7.10 23.70
C ARG A 666 -21.82 8.05 24.07
N GLY A 667 -21.48 8.16 25.36
CA GLY A 667 -20.29 8.89 25.82
C GLY A 667 -18.97 8.13 25.62
N LEU A 668 -19.00 6.79 25.70
CA LEU A 668 -17.82 5.93 25.50
C LEU A 668 -17.35 5.85 24.04
N VAL A 669 -18.24 6.04 23.07
CA VAL A 669 -17.87 6.04 21.64
C VAL A 669 -16.91 7.19 21.29
N PRO A 670 -17.21 8.46 21.60
CA PRO A 670 -16.27 9.57 21.40
C PRO A 670 -14.92 9.34 22.11
N LEU A 671 -14.90 8.73 23.30
CA LEU A 671 -13.64 8.45 24.01
C LEU A 671 -12.73 7.48 23.24
N ALA A 672 -13.28 6.62 22.37
CA ALA A 672 -12.47 5.73 21.52
C ALA A 672 -11.55 6.51 20.57
N ILE A 673 -11.98 7.68 20.08
CA ILE A 673 -11.17 8.51 19.16
C ILE A 673 -9.91 9.09 19.81
N CYS A 674 -9.88 9.13 21.15
CA CYS A 674 -8.70 9.50 21.94
C CYS A 674 -7.69 8.35 22.05
N ILE A 675 -8.15 7.10 21.86
CA ILE A 675 -7.32 5.89 21.92
C ILE A 675 -6.70 5.58 20.55
N HIS A 676 -7.33 6.00 19.44
CA HIS A 676 -6.81 5.75 18.09
C HIS A 676 -5.36 6.25 17.86
N PRO A 677 -4.90 7.39 18.41
CA PRO A 677 -3.49 7.76 18.39
C PRO A 677 -2.52 6.69 18.88
N LEU A 678 -2.89 5.87 19.87
CA LEU A 678 -2.07 4.76 20.35
C LEU A 678 -1.97 3.63 19.31
N LEU A 679 -3.03 3.41 18.51
CA LEU A 679 -3.02 2.46 17.39
C LEU A 679 -2.05 2.92 16.30
N TYR A 680 -1.98 4.22 16.02
CA TYR A 680 -1.08 4.79 15.01
C TYR A 680 0.39 4.54 15.37
N MET A 681 0.73 4.70 16.65
CA MET A 681 2.08 4.50 17.19
C MET A 681 2.56 3.04 17.04
N ALA A 682 1.65 2.08 17.24
CA ALA A 682 1.94 0.65 17.01
C ALA A 682 2.13 0.33 15.51
N VAL A 683 1.63 1.19 14.61
CA VAL A 683 1.68 0.99 13.16
C VAL A 683 2.91 1.66 12.52
N ALA A 684 3.38 2.78 13.03
CA ALA A 684 4.57 3.47 12.53
C ALA A 684 5.56 3.71 13.69
N PRO A 685 6.63 2.88 13.81
CA PRO A 685 7.65 3.05 14.86
C PRO A 685 8.36 4.41 14.81
N SER A 686 8.33 5.09 13.66
CA SER A 686 8.79 6.47 13.44
C SER A 686 8.03 7.53 14.28
N LEU A 687 6.89 7.15 14.86
CA LEU A 687 6.07 8.01 15.71
C LEU A 687 6.43 7.93 17.20
N GLY A 688 7.22 6.93 17.63
CA GLY A 688 7.69 6.79 19.01
C GLY A 688 8.20 8.11 19.59
N CYS A 689 7.81 8.43 20.83
CA CYS A 689 8.35 9.59 21.53
C CYS A 689 9.87 9.41 21.71
N CYS A 690 10.65 10.12 20.91
CA CYS A 690 11.97 10.54 21.36
C CYS A 690 11.73 11.49 22.54
N GLN A 691 12.31 11.18 23.70
CA GLN A 691 12.52 12.18 24.75
C GLN A 691 13.13 13.44 24.11
N PRO A 692 12.73 14.65 24.53
CA PRO A 692 13.41 15.86 24.11
C PRO A 692 14.78 15.88 24.80
N CYS A 693 15.83 15.51 24.08
CA CYS A 693 17.17 16.00 24.39
C CYS A 693 17.14 17.52 24.13
N LEU A 694 16.83 18.28 25.17
CA LEU A 694 17.09 19.71 25.26
C LEU A 694 18.60 19.92 25.08
N GLY A 695 19.02 20.30 23.87
CA GLY A 695 20.40 20.71 23.61
C GLY A 695 20.95 20.30 22.26
N CYS A 696 20.33 20.68 21.15
CA CYS A 696 21.02 20.79 19.86
C CYS A 696 20.32 21.85 19.01
N ARG A 697 20.81 23.09 19.15
CA ARG A 697 20.43 24.24 18.32
C ARG A 697 21.40 24.28 17.13
N GLN A 698 20.82 24.38 15.92
CA GLN A 698 21.41 24.84 14.66
C GLN A 698 22.61 24.10 14.04
N GLY A 699 22.34 23.50 12.88
CA GLY A 699 23.11 23.69 11.65
C GLY A 699 24.42 22.90 11.51
N GLN A 700 24.39 21.77 10.80
CA GLN A 700 25.39 21.37 9.78
C GLN A 700 24.97 20.06 9.10
N THR A 701 25.45 19.91 7.87
CA THR A 701 25.26 18.83 6.89
C THR A 701 25.68 17.44 7.39
N PRO A 702 25.12 16.33 6.86
CA PRO A 702 25.41 15.00 7.42
C PRO A 702 26.74 14.45 6.90
N GLU A 703 27.78 14.56 7.71
CA GLU A 703 28.91 13.63 7.71
C GLU A 703 28.80 12.68 8.91
N ASN A 704 29.12 11.41 8.63
CA ASN A 704 29.49 10.32 9.53
C ASN A 704 29.31 10.54 11.05
N THR A 705 28.46 9.72 11.67
CA THR A 705 28.65 9.37 13.09
C THR A 705 28.22 7.93 13.33
N GLU A 706 29.22 7.05 13.44
CA GLU A 706 29.11 5.75 14.09
C GLU A 706 28.77 5.95 15.57
N CYS A 707 27.78 5.23 16.08
CA CYS A 707 27.52 5.18 17.52
C CYS A 707 28.22 3.93 18.07
N SER A 708 29.37 4.15 18.71
CA SER A 708 30.03 3.17 19.56
C SER A 708 29.14 2.84 20.77
N GLY A 709 28.89 1.56 20.99
CA GLY A 709 28.19 1.05 22.18
C GLY A 709 29.19 0.35 23.09
N GLN A 710 29.58 1.05 24.17
CA GLN A 710 30.36 0.50 25.27
C GLN A 710 29.60 -0.63 25.97
N VAL A 711 30.29 -1.75 26.12
CA VAL A 711 29.99 -2.86 27.02
C VAL A 711 30.34 -2.43 28.44
N LEU A 712 29.45 -2.64 29.41
CA LEU A 712 29.81 -2.79 30.82
C LEU A 712 28.90 -3.82 31.52
N PRO A 713 29.41 -4.49 32.57
CA PRO A 713 29.11 -5.89 32.86
C PRO A 713 28.03 -6.07 33.94
N LEU A 714 27.34 -7.20 33.88
CA LEU A 714 26.47 -7.67 34.96
C LEU A 714 27.24 -8.70 35.81
N ASN A 715 27.54 -8.32 37.04
CA ASN A 715 27.90 -9.21 38.13
C ASN A 715 26.63 -9.96 38.60
N VAL A 716 26.64 -11.29 38.55
CA VAL A 716 25.82 -12.13 39.43
C VAL A 716 26.70 -13.28 39.93
N THR A 717 26.94 -13.25 41.23
CA THR A 717 27.52 -14.32 42.04
C THR A 717 26.50 -15.45 42.22
N ALA A 718 26.88 -16.69 41.89
CA ALA A 718 26.39 -17.88 42.58
C ALA A 718 27.36 -19.04 42.34
N ALA A 719 27.83 -19.62 43.44
CA ALA A 719 28.82 -20.69 43.51
C ALA A 719 28.24 -22.06 43.13
N SER A 720 29.06 -22.92 42.51
CA SER A 720 29.18 -24.33 42.93
C SER A 720 30.50 -24.93 42.42
N LYS A 721 31.13 -25.70 43.29
CA LYS A 721 32.38 -26.47 43.09
C LYS A 721 32.12 -27.69 42.21
N ALA A 722 33.11 -28.09 41.39
CA ALA A 722 33.79 -29.40 41.52
C ALA A 722 34.79 -29.66 40.37
N SER A 723 36.02 -29.99 40.79
CA SER A 723 37.00 -30.94 40.21
C SER A 723 37.44 -30.81 38.73
N GLY A 724 38.73 -30.53 38.54
CA GLY A 724 39.53 -30.97 37.37
C GLY A 724 39.76 -32.50 37.37
N PRO A 725 40.64 -33.08 36.52
CA PRO A 725 41.99 -32.55 36.24
C PRO A 725 42.55 -32.71 34.81
N GLN A 726 43.70 -32.04 34.61
CA GLN A 726 44.89 -32.44 33.81
C GLN A 726 44.89 -32.37 32.26
N SER A 727 45.59 -31.34 31.75
CA SER A 727 46.82 -31.31 30.90
C SER A 727 47.14 -32.48 29.93
N PRO A 728 48.01 -32.30 28.89
CA PRO A 728 48.89 -31.15 28.60
C PRO A 728 48.92 -30.66 27.13
N GLU A 729 49.66 -29.55 27.00
CA GLU A 729 50.31 -28.98 25.82
C GLU A 729 50.85 -29.98 24.79
N LEU A 730 50.81 -29.61 23.50
CA LEU A 730 52.00 -29.19 22.73
C LEU A 730 51.57 -28.82 21.28
N SER A 731 52.00 -27.63 20.85
CA SER A 731 51.93 -27.11 19.47
C SER A 731 52.89 -27.89 18.52
N PRO A 732 53.02 -27.59 17.20
CA PRO A 732 52.87 -26.31 16.50
C PRO A 732 51.54 -26.09 15.76
#